data_AF-A0A355DL57-F1
#
_entry.id   AF-A0A355DL57-F1
#
_cell.length_a   1.000
_cell.length_b   1.000
_cell.length_c   1.000
_cell.angle_alpha   90.00
_cell.angle_beta   90.00
_cell.angle_gamma   90.00
#
_symmetry.space_group_name_H-M   'P 1'
#
loop_
_entity.id
_entity.type
_entity.pdbx_description
1 polymer ?
#
loop_
_entity_poly.entity_id
_entity_poly.type
_entity_poly.pdbx_seq_one_letter_code
_entity_poly.pdbx_strand_id
1 'polypeptide(L)'
;MKPFFRYFFTLIKTLGFYKSIAQFSVFRNRWNRLLALAIAVAYLVVFFGYQPRTLSQLVGDAFDCDGTLYISQSTQQSPNTQLNFLNTNTFGLGTIGGTTAGEEYNGMGFNVQDGLIYGIDPDSREVQRVNRNGTIETLGRPAGLPATAQFFAGDFDDAGNYIVYDVTRGRLYKLNVQNTPPTVIGSAITLSGDFTPNLAQPFPNNDFADLAFNPVDGNLYGINTGNRELARINPNTGDVDYIAEAPEGQPFGAVFFDAFGRLFAYDNGGILYRVNNVNTNPGSFLPPLNDDIESVTRNDGAGCPYSPVIEKTVSPETITAGGTVTYTYRIVNRTRLDINDVTFSDRLPPDTTEPLDGRTFLSIESNPLGGEVSGLDTGTLTITGITIPARTDTNITVEVQIPTVLNPPAPGTFFNQATVDGTVGDGGIPSRGKSDFPMTPSFPDPTPLQINPGQVELVADKTVEPVDNNGNGKTEPGEDLLYKVIIRNTGTANSTNTIFRETIPENTTYVPGSTTLNENAVADVDGNIPFAGNGNLVNSPGEQNGMIAPGESATIEFRVRINNPLPPGVTQILNQATVKSEQTNEIKTRNPDTPNDPDSPTIIPIIPSADLGVIKTAEPSTPNVGDQVTFTIELTNNGPNTATGVEILEELPDGFTFVSDNPSQGTYDSNSRIWTVGTLETGQIETLEFVATYDVNERLVNTVKVNKLDQSDPNPSNDQDSLVVPEEFADLAVTKTSDPAKPTVGQTFSYIIELKNLGPDTATNVTVTEQLPVGVTYQSNQPSVGTFDNQTGIWSVPTLAQNGTATLEIVATLDTPNIVTNSAEVSGSDQTDNNPDNDRDTYEIEGSTSGGETSPRLRLVKRITSITRSDRPIPGVNFNRFFDDPNDENDNVFPANQRPVGITQLESGESLESGDEVQYTIYFLSDGNQPVTNVRVCDPIPEGTSFIPNSFGSGQGILVNQGGEDTTQTNRGDGDQGRFFSPL
;
A
#
# COMPACT_ATOMS: atom_id res chain seq x y z
N MET A 1 -49.84 -54.94 -39.99
CA MET A 1 -49.88 -56.41 -39.72
C MET A 1 -49.70 -57.32 -40.96
N LYS A 2 -49.64 -56.83 -42.20
CA LYS A 2 -49.34 -57.66 -43.39
C LYS A 2 -47.86 -58.07 -43.63
N PRO A 3 -46.81 -57.48 -43.00
CA PRO A 3 -45.44 -57.98 -43.16
C PRO A 3 -45.08 -59.13 -42.21
N PHE A 4 -45.72 -59.22 -41.03
CA PHE A 4 -45.40 -60.21 -39.99
C PHE A 4 -45.87 -61.63 -40.36
N PHE A 5 -46.97 -61.74 -41.13
CA PHE A 5 -47.54 -63.02 -41.55
C PHE A 5 -46.74 -63.77 -42.63
N ARG A 6 -45.91 -63.08 -43.42
CA ARG A 6 -45.06 -63.73 -44.43
C ARG A 6 -43.82 -64.42 -43.84
N TYR A 7 -43.35 -63.97 -42.68
CA TYR A 7 -42.21 -64.59 -41.99
C TYR A 7 -42.62 -65.84 -41.21
N PHE A 8 -43.79 -65.82 -40.57
CA PHE A 8 -44.29 -66.93 -39.76
C PHE A 8 -44.62 -68.19 -40.60
N PHE A 9 -45.13 -68.01 -41.83
CA PHE A 9 -45.47 -69.13 -42.72
C PHE A 9 -44.28 -69.75 -43.45
N THR A 10 -43.11 -69.10 -43.44
CA THR A 10 -41.89 -69.63 -44.06
C THR A 10 -41.11 -70.52 -43.08
N LEU A 11 -41.25 -70.28 -41.78
CA LEU A 11 -40.62 -71.07 -40.70
C LEU A 11 -41.31 -72.44 -40.46
N ILE A 12 -42.62 -72.55 -40.74
CA ILE A 12 -43.38 -73.80 -40.55
C ILE A 12 -43.17 -74.77 -41.73
N LYS A 13 -42.65 -74.31 -42.87
CA LYS A 13 -42.31 -75.19 -44.01
C LYS A 13 -40.92 -75.84 -43.90
N THR A 14 -40.06 -75.38 -42.99
CA THR A 14 -38.68 -75.88 -42.81
C THR A 14 -38.54 -76.93 -41.71
N LEU A 15 -39.53 -77.07 -40.82
CA LEU A 15 -39.54 -78.09 -39.76
C LEU A 15 -40.58 -79.16 -40.09
N GLY A 16 -40.15 -80.18 -40.84
CA GLY A 16 -40.99 -81.29 -41.24
C GLY A 16 -41.44 -82.15 -40.05
N PHE A 17 -42.76 -82.17 -39.79
CA PHE A 17 -43.41 -83.26 -39.07
C PHE A 17 -44.84 -83.46 -39.60
N TYR A 18 -45.03 -84.49 -40.43
CA TYR A 18 -46.33 -85.10 -40.67
C TYR A 18 -46.60 -86.13 -39.57
N LYS A 19 -47.71 -86.00 -38.83
CA LYS A 19 -48.41 -87.15 -38.24
C LYS A 19 -49.93 -86.91 -38.13
N SER A 20 -50.65 -87.67 -38.94
CA SER A 20 -52.07 -88.04 -38.89
C SER A 20 -53.14 -86.99 -39.29
N ILE A 21 -53.89 -87.34 -40.33
CA ILE A 21 -54.98 -86.58 -40.97
C ILE A 21 -56.28 -86.59 -40.13
N ALA A 22 -56.35 -87.36 -39.05
CA ALA A 22 -57.55 -87.51 -38.21
C ALA A 22 -57.77 -86.37 -37.20
N GLN A 23 -56.74 -85.58 -36.85
CA GLN A 23 -56.90 -84.41 -35.98
C GLN A 23 -57.24 -83.11 -36.74
N PHE A 24 -57.12 -83.11 -38.08
CA PHE A 24 -57.40 -81.94 -38.90
C PHE A 24 -58.90 -81.67 -39.08
N SER A 25 -59.77 -82.69 -38.99
CA SER A 25 -61.23 -82.51 -39.15
C SER A 25 -61.90 -81.93 -37.90
N VAL A 26 -61.39 -82.24 -36.71
CA VAL A 26 -61.88 -81.67 -35.44
C VAL A 26 -61.38 -80.24 -35.26
N PHE A 27 -60.15 -79.93 -35.71
CA PHE A 27 -59.63 -78.57 -35.72
C PHE A 27 -60.35 -77.69 -36.77
N ARG A 28 -60.63 -78.22 -37.97
CA ARG A 28 -61.40 -77.52 -39.01
C ARG A 28 -62.85 -77.24 -38.61
N ASN A 29 -63.51 -78.14 -37.88
CA ASN A 29 -64.88 -77.91 -37.42
C ASN A 29 -64.97 -76.94 -36.21
N ARG A 30 -63.97 -76.88 -35.34
CA ARG A 30 -63.88 -75.84 -34.30
C ARG A 30 -63.48 -74.48 -34.89
N TRP A 31 -62.57 -74.45 -35.86
CA TRP A 31 -62.21 -73.23 -36.58
C TRP A 31 -63.33 -72.72 -37.48
N ASN A 32 -64.10 -73.57 -38.16
CA ASN A 32 -65.25 -73.14 -38.94
C ASN A 32 -66.39 -72.62 -38.05
N ARG A 33 -66.53 -73.11 -36.81
CA ARG A 33 -67.49 -72.54 -35.84
C ARG A 33 -66.99 -71.22 -35.24
N LEU A 34 -65.69 -71.07 -34.99
CA LEU A 34 -65.08 -69.79 -34.58
C LEU A 34 -65.08 -68.77 -35.73
N LEU A 35 -64.87 -69.20 -36.97
CA LEU A 35 -64.96 -68.37 -38.16
C LEU A 35 -66.41 -68.03 -38.49
N ALA A 36 -67.37 -68.93 -38.28
CA ALA A 36 -68.80 -68.61 -38.41
C ALA A 36 -69.31 -67.70 -37.30
N LEU A 37 -68.77 -67.79 -36.07
CA LEU A 37 -69.06 -66.85 -34.98
C LEU A 37 -68.38 -65.49 -35.24
N ALA A 38 -67.15 -65.48 -35.74
CA ALA A 38 -66.44 -64.26 -36.14
C ALA A 38 -67.07 -63.61 -37.39
N ILE A 39 -67.59 -64.39 -38.33
CA ILE A 39 -68.34 -63.91 -39.49
C ILE A 39 -69.75 -63.48 -39.06
N ALA A 40 -70.42 -64.13 -38.11
CA ALA A 40 -71.71 -63.67 -37.58
C ALA A 40 -71.58 -62.37 -36.76
N VAL A 41 -70.50 -62.22 -35.98
CA VAL A 41 -70.14 -60.96 -35.31
C VAL A 41 -69.74 -59.91 -36.34
N ALA A 42 -68.98 -60.27 -37.38
CA ALA A 42 -68.66 -59.34 -38.47
C ALA A 42 -69.88 -58.94 -39.32
N TYR A 43 -70.86 -59.84 -39.55
CA TYR A 43 -72.09 -59.52 -40.28
C TYR A 43 -73.06 -58.66 -39.44
N LEU A 44 -73.05 -58.77 -38.10
CA LEU A 44 -73.77 -57.85 -37.21
C LEU A 44 -73.08 -56.47 -37.14
N VAL A 45 -71.75 -56.42 -37.27
CA VAL A 45 -70.96 -55.18 -37.29
C VAL A 45 -70.93 -54.49 -38.66
N VAL A 46 -71.33 -55.17 -39.74
CA VAL A 46 -71.39 -54.60 -41.11
C VAL A 46 -72.75 -53.96 -41.42
N PHE A 47 -73.80 -54.16 -40.60
CA PHE A 47 -75.10 -53.48 -40.77
C PHE A 47 -75.32 -52.27 -39.84
N PHE A 48 -74.50 -52.09 -38.81
CA PHE A 48 -74.38 -50.85 -38.03
C PHE A 48 -72.89 -50.51 -37.92
N GLY A 49 -72.41 -49.60 -38.77
CA GLY A 49 -70.99 -49.29 -38.93
C GLY A 49 -70.36 -48.56 -37.75
N TYR A 50 -70.17 -49.23 -36.61
CA TYR A 50 -69.37 -48.71 -35.49
C TYR A 50 -68.42 -49.80 -34.95
N GLN A 51 -67.12 -49.52 -35.03
CA GLN A 51 -66.07 -50.29 -34.33
C GLN A 51 -65.69 -49.52 -33.05
N PRO A 52 -65.75 -50.10 -31.86
CA PRO A 52 -65.21 -49.46 -30.67
C PRO A 52 -63.68 -49.31 -30.82
N ARG A 53 -63.17 -48.09 -30.64
CA ARG A 53 -61.73 -47.81 -30.68
C ARG A 53 -61.05 -48.41 -29.44
N THR A 54 -59.78 -48.79 -29.60
CA THR A 54 -58.93 -49.19 -28.47
C THR A 54 -58.53 -47.96 -27.63
N LEU A 55 -58.26 -48.12 -26.33
CA LEU A 55 -57.77 -47.05 -25.45
C LEU A 55 -56.55 -46.33 -26.05
N SER A 56 -55.64 -47.09 -26.68
CA SER A 56 -54.47 -46.55 -27.40
C SER A 56 -54.81 -45.71 -28.65
N GLN A 57 -55.97 -45.93 -29.29
CA GLN A 57 -56.44 -45.11 -30.41
C GLN A 57 -57.20 -43.85 -29.97
N LEU A 58 -57.65 -43.80 -28.71
CA LEU A 58 -58.29 -42.62 -28.11
C LEU A 58 -57.24 -41.63 -27.59
N VAL A 59 -56.12 -42.12 -27.03
CA VAL A 59 -54.98 -41.30 -26.59
C VAL A 59 -54.33 -40.50 -27.73
N GLY A 60 -54.39 -40.98 -28.98
CA GLY A 60 -53.90 -40.23 -30.15
C GLY A 60 -54.79 -39.05 -30.58
N ASP A 61 -56.04 -39.01 -30.13
CA ASP A 61 -57.02 -37.98 -30.45
C ASP A 61 -57.39 -37.09 -29.23
N ALA A 62 -56.93 -37.43 -28.02
CA ALA A 62 -57.19 -36.71 -26.76
C ALA A 62 -56.59 -35.31 -26.79
N PHE A 63 -57.28 -34.25 -26.41
CA PHE A 63 -56.74 -32.89 -26.28
C PHE A 63 -55.66 -32.82 -25.19
N ASP A 64 -54.69 -31.90 -25.35
CA ASP A 64 -53.64 -31.69 -24.35
C ASP A 64 -54.23 -30.94 -23.15
N CYS A 65 -53.93 -31.39 -21.92
CA CYS A 65 -54.32 -30.67 -20.72
C CYS A 65 -53.26 -29.64 -20.38
N ASP A 66 -53.26 -28.52 -21.13
CA ASP A 66 -52.24 -27.48 -21.06
C ASP A 66 -52.73 -26.12 -20.54
N GLY A 67 -53.94 -26.10 -19.98
CA GLY A 67 -54.62 -24.89 -19.55
C GLY A 67 -55.35 -24.16 -20.68
N THR A 68 -55.37 -24.71 -21.91
CA THR A 68 -56.20 -24.19 -23.00
C THR A 68 -57.68 -24.27 -22.63
N LEU A 69 -58.39 -23.17 -22.89
CA LEU A 69 -59.84 -23.04 -22.70
C LEU A 69 -60.49 -23.10 -24.08
N TYR A 70 -61.44 -24.01 -24.24
CA TYR A 70 -62.14 -24.26 -25.49
C TYR A 70 -63.53 -23.65 -25.44
N ILE A 71 -63.90 -22.99 -26.53
CA ILE A 71 -65.20 -22.32 -26.65
C ILE A 71 -65.85 -22.79 -27.94
N SER A 72 -67.05 -23.32 -27.82
CA SER A 72 -67.91 -23.62 -28.96
C SER A 72 -68.74 -22.37 -29.28
N GLN A 73 -68.94 -22.04 -30.55
CA GLN A 73 -69.70 -20.87 -30.98
C GLN A 73 -70.58 -21.18 -32.19
N SER A 74 -71.83 -20.72 -32.19
CA SER A 74 -72.71 -20.72 -33.36
C SER A 74 -73.48 -19.40 -33.47
N THR A 75 -73.73 -18.97 -34.72
CA THR A 75 -74.43 -17.71 -35.02
C THR A 75 -75.82 -17.98 -35.57
N GLN A 76 -76.72 -17.00 -35.46
CA GLN A 76 -78.08 -17.11 -35.98
C GLN A 76 -78.14 -17.32 -37.50
N GLN A 77 -77.06 -17.01 -38.22
CA GLN A 77 -76.94 -17.12 -39.67
C GLN A 77 -76.44 -18.49 -40.14
N SER A 78 -75.81 -19.28 -39.26
CA SER A 78 -75.28 -20.62 -39.58
C SER A 78 -75.47 -21.56 -38.38
N PRO A 79 -76.30 -22.61 -38.49
CA PRO A 79 -76.54 -23.59 -37.43
C PRO A 79 -75.38 -24.60 -37.29
N ASN A 80 -74.13 -24.14 -37.44
CA ASN A 80 -72.95 -24.99 -37.32
C ASN A 80 -72.15 -24.50 -36.12
N THR A 81 -71.70 -25.43 -35.28
CA THR A 81 -70.84 -25.13 -34.14
C THR A 81 -69.38 -25.05 -34.60
N GLN A 82 -68.73 -23.92 -34.32
CA GLN A 82 -67.29 -23.74 -34.48
C GLN A 82 -66.60 -23.93 -33.13
N LEU A 83 -65.59 -24.78 -33.08
CA LEU A 83 -64.69 -24.91 -31.95
C LEU A 83 -63.53 -23.92 -32.09
N ASN A 84 -63.41 -23.07 -31.09
CA ASN A 84 -62.33 -22.11 -30.92
C ASN A 84 -61.56 -22.42 -29.62
N PHE A 85 -60.32 -21.94 -29.53
CA PHE A 85 -59.60 -21.83 -28.27
C PHE A 85 -59.48 -20.36 -27.89
N LEU A 86 -59.50 -20.09 -26.58
CA LEU A 86 -59.24 -18.77 -26.04
C LEU A 86 -57.73 -18.58 -25.88
N ASN A 87 -57.17 -17.60 -26.59
CA ASN A 87 -55.80 -17.16 -26.35
C ASN A 87 -55.77 -16.37 -25.05
N THR A 88 -55.19 -16.92 -24.01
CA THR A 88 -55.16 -16.32 -22.67
C THR A 88 -54.17 -15.15 -22.53
N ASN A 89 -53.34 -14.88 -23.54
CA ASN A 89 -52.46 -13.71 -23.59
C ASN A 89 -53.14 -12.49 -24.23
N THR A 90 -53.92 -12.71 -25.29
CA THR A 90 -54.61 -11.64 -26.01
C THR A 90 -56.09 -11.54 -25.65
N PHE A 91 -56.62 -12.52 -24.93
CA PHE A 91 -58.06 -12.74 -24.67
C PHE A 91 -58.92 -12.78 -25.95
N GLY A 92 -58.29 -13.11 -27.09
CA GLY A 92 -58.94 -13.30 -28.38
C GLY A 92 -59.16 -14.78 -28.70
N LEU A 93 -60.04 -15.06 -29.66
CA LEU A 93 -60.35 -16.44 -30.09
C LEU A 93 -59.49 -16.87 -31.28
N GLY A 94 -58.96 -18.08 -31.21
CA GLY A 94 -58.32 -18.78 -32.33
C GLY A 94 -59.17 -19.96 -32.79
N THR A 95 -59.28 -20.17 -34.10
CA THR A 95 -60.10 -21.25 -34.66
C THR A 95 -59.38 -22.58 -34.73
N ILE A 96 -60.05 -23.66 -34.31
CA ILE A 96 -59.60 -25.05 -34.48
C ILE A 96 -60.29 -25.67 -35.69
N GLY A 97 -61.62 -25.60 -35.73
CA GLY A 97 -62.45 -26.18 -36.78
C GLY A 97 -63.93 -26.18 -36.37
N GLY A 98 -64.80 -26.89 -37.08
CA GLY A 98 -66.22 -26.89 -36.75
C GLY A 98 -67.02 -27.95 -37.49
N THR A 99 -68.33 -27.95 -37.23
CA THR A 99 -69.27 -28.93 -37.77
C THR A 99 -69.73 -28.61 -39.19
N THR A 100 -70.35 -29.60 -39.83
CA THR A 100 -70.98 -29.45 -41.14
C THR A 100 -72.44 -29.02 -41.01
N ALA A 101 -73.07 -28.62 -42.14
CA ALA A 101 -74.43 -28.07 -42.16
C ALA A 101 -75.47 -28.99 -41.49
N GLY A 102 -76.06 -28.53 -40.38
CA GLY A 102 -77.12 -29.23 -39.65
C GLY A 102 -76.66 -30.13 -38.51
N GLU A 103 -75.39 -30.08 -38.13
CA GLU A 103 -74.82 -30.73 -36.95
C GLU A 103 -74.43 -29.68 -35.90
N GLU A 104 -75.02 -29.75 -34.70
CA GLU A 104 -74.74 -28.85 -33.58
C GLU A 104 -74.45 -29.64 -32.30
N TYR A 105 -73.64 -29.06 -31.43
CA TYR A 105 -73.49 -29.48 -30.03
C TYR A 105 -73.38 -28.28 -29.10
N ASN A 106 -73.87 -28.47 -27.88
CA ASN A 106 -73.72 -27.61 -26.70
C ASN A 106 -73.47 -28.50 -25.46
N GLY A 107 -73.67 -27.96 -24.25
CA GLY A 107 -73.31 -28.56 -22.97
C GLY A 107 -71.90 -29.12 -22.97
N MET A 108 -70.90 -28.37 -23.41
CA MET A 108 -69.60 -28.90 -23.75
C MET A 108 -68.78 -29.18 -22.48
N GLY A 109 -68.25 -30.40 -22.35
CA GLY A 109 -67.44 -30.78 -21.19
C GLY A 109 -66.14 -31.49 -21.57
N PHE A 110 -65.09 -31.27 -20.78
CA PHE A 110 -63.80 -31.95 -20.95
C PHE A 110 -63.72 -33.20 -20.06
N ASN A 111 -63.65 -34.39 -20.65
CA ASN A 111 -63.50 -35.62 -19.88
C ASN A 111 -62.03 -35.90 -19.57
N VAL A 112 -61.72 -35.93 -18.29
CA VAL A 112 -60.35 -36.02 -17.79
C VAL A 112 -59.84 -37.45 -17.67
N GLN A 113 -60.70 -38.44 -17.93
CA GLN A 113 -60.34 -39.85 -17.97
C GLN A 113 -59.78 -40.29 -19.33
N ASP A 114 -60.19 -39.62 -20.41
CA ASP A 114 -59.75 -39.92 -21.78
C ASP A 114 -59.18 -38.71 -22.53
N GLY A 115 -59.24 -37.51 -21.95
CA GLY A 115 -58.73 -36.26 -22.52
C GLY A 115 -59.57 -35.72 -23.68
N LEU A 116 -60.82 -36.17 -23.83
CA LEU A 116 -61.67 -35.80 -24.96
C LEU A 116 -62.74 -34.79 -24.54
N ILE A 117 -63.16 -33.96 -25.50
CA ILE A 117 -64.30 -33.06 -25.31
C ILE A 117 -65.57 -33.77 -25.80
N TYR A 118 -66.65 -33.65 -25.02
CA TYR A 118 -67.97 -34.15 -25.39
C TYR A 118 -68.96 -32.98 -25.39
N GLY A 119 -69.98 -33.10 -26.23
CA GLY A 119 -71.13 -32.20 -26.24
C GLY A 119 -72.41 -32.99 -26.41
N ILE A 120 -73.54 -32.33 -26.19
CA ILE A 120 -74.87 -32.86 -26.44
C ILE A 120 -75.61 -31.89 -27.36
N ASP A 121 -76.22 -32.43 -28.40
CA ASP A 121 -77.08 -31.64 -29.28
C ASP A 121 -78.34 -31.21 -28.48
N PRO A 122 -78.62 -29.89 -28.36
CA PRO A 122 -79.72 -29.40 -27.54
C PRO A 122 -81.11 -29.92 -27.97
N ASP A 123 -81.30 -30.21 -29.25
CA ASP A 123 -82.58 -30.56 -29.84
C ASP A 123 -82.73 -32.06 -30.06
N SER A 124 -81.70 -32.71 -30.61
CA SER A 124 -81.67 -34.15 -30.86
C SER A 124 -81.31 -34.97 -29.62
N ARG A 125 -80.70 -34.36 -28.60
CA ARG A 125 -80.20 -35.01 -27.36
C ARG A 125 -79.17 -36.12 -27.64
N GLU A 126 -78.56 -36.11 -28.81
CA GLU A 126 -77.48 -37.04 -29.13
C GLU A 126 -76.20 -36.54 -28.49
N VAL A 127 -75.52 -37.42 -27.75
CA VAL A 127 -74.19 -37.11 -27.22
C VAL A 127 -73.19 -37.30 -28.34
N GLN A 128 -72.29 -36.35 -28.47
CA GLN A 128 -71.28 -36.28 -29.52
C GLN A 128 -69.91 -36.15 -28.87
N ARG A 129 -68.91 -36.81 -29.44
CA ARG A 129 -67.50 -36.58 -29.12
C ARG A 129 -66.93 -35.57 -30.10
N VAL A 130 -66.24 -34.56 -29.60
CA VAL A 130 -65.57 -33.54 -30.42
C VAL A 130 -64.10 -33.96 -30.62
N ASN A 131 -63.66 -34.02 -31.87
CA ASN A 131 -62.29 -34.37 -32.25
C ASN A 131 -61.38 -33.13 -32.21
N ARG A 132 -60.05 -33.33 -32.11
CA ARG A 132 -59.02 -32.26 -32.12
C ARG A 132 -59.09 -31.26 -33.28
N ASN A 133 -59.75 -31.61 -34.39
CA ASN A 133 -59.95 -30.73 -35.55
C ASN A 133 -61.32 -30.02 -35.56
N GLY A 134 -62.08 -30.09 -34.46
CA GLY A 134 -63.42 -29.50 -34.32
C GLY A 134 -64.56 -30.28 -34.99
N THR A 135 -64.29 -31.43 -35.63
CA THR A 135 -65.36 -32.31 -36.16
C THR A 135 -65.95 -33.18 -35.05
N ILE A 136 -67.16 -33.70 -35.25
CA ILE A 136 -67.87 -34.51 -34.25
C ILE A 136 -68.03 -35.98 -34.64
N GLU A 137 -68.16 -36.84 -33.64
CA GLU A 137 -68.59 -38.24 -33.76
C GLU A 137 -69.80 -38.49 -32.85
N THR A 138 -70.96 -38.76 -33.46
CA THR A 138 -72.21 -38.99 -32.72
C THR A 138 -72.24 -40.36 -32.05
N LEU A 139 -72.27 -40.36 -30.72
CA LEU A 139 -72.34 -41.59 -29.90
C LEU A 139 -73.78 -42.09 -29.73
N GLY A 140 -74.77 -41.23 -30.00
CA GLY A 140 -76.20 -41.54 -29.97
C GLY A 140 -76.92 -41.00 -28.73
N ARG A 141 -78.25 -41.11 -28.73
CA ARG A 141 -79.09 -40.59 -27.64
C ARG A 141 -79.02 -41.49 -26.39
N PRO A 142 -78.74 -40.93 -25.19
CA PRO A 142 -78.71 -41.72 -23.97
C PRO A 142 -80.08 -42.29 -23.58
N ALA A 143 -80.10 -43.57 -23.21
CA ALA A 143 -81.30 -44.22 -22.72
C ALA A 143 -81.67 -43.68 -21.32
N GLY A 144 -82.90 -43.14 -21.18
CA GLY A 144 -83.42 -42.61 -19.93
C GLY A 144 -83.60 -41.09 -19.87
N LEU A 145 -83.11 -40.34 -20.87
CA LEU A 145 -83.37 -38.90 -20.96
C LEU A 145 -84.82 -38.60 -21.41
N PRO A 146 -85.50 -37.58 -20.85
CA PRO A 146 -86.84 -37.21 -21.28
C PRO A 146 -86.88 -36.73 -22.74
N ALA A 147 -87.93 -37.11 -23.47
CA ALA A 147 -88.07 -36.78 -24.89
C ALA A 147 -88.24 -35.28 -25.18
N THR A 148 -88.65 -34.48 -24.19
CA THR A 148 -88.83 -33.03 -24.33
C THR A 148 -87.77 -32.22 -23.56
N ALA A 149 -86.74 -32.88 -23.04
CA ALA A 149 -85.61 -32.18 -22.41
C ALA A 149 -84.77 -31.48 -23.50
N GLN A 150 -84.22 -30.33 -23.13
CA GLN A 150 -83.23 -29.59 -23.91
C GLN A 150 -82.00 -29.40 -23.04
N PHE A 151 -80.82 -29.63 -23.61
CA PHE A 151 -79.54 -29.60 -22.89
C PHE A 151 -78.65 -28.55 -23.52
N PHE A 152 -78.55 -27.40 -22.88
CA PHE A 152 -77.67 -26.31 -23.30
C PHE A 152 -76.40 -26.22 -22.46
N ALA A 153 -76.37 -26.85 -21.28
CA ALA A 153 -75.24 -26.77 -20.37
C ALA A 153 -74.82 -28.17 -19.91
N GLY A 154 -73.52 -28.36 -19.70
CA GLY A 154 -73.00 -29.60 -19.16
C GLY A 154 -71.48 -29.62 -19.08
N ASP A 155 -70.95 -30.37 -18.11
CA ASP A 155 -69.52 -30.55 -17.90
C ASP A 155 -69.25 -31.88 -17.19
N PHE A 156 -67.99 -32.28 -17.05
CA PHE A 156 -67.61 -33.53 -16.39
C PHE A 156 -67.27 -33.31 -14.92
N ASP A 157 -67.71 -34.24 -14.07
CA ASP A 157 -67.11 -34.37 -12.74
C ASP A 157 -65.75 -35.09 -12.78
N ASP A 158 -65.04 -35.05 -11.65
CA ASP A 158 -63.71 -35.64 -11.49
C ASP A 158 -63.66 -37.17 -11.66
N ALA A 159 -64.81 -37.83 -11.59
CA ALA A 159 -64.95 -39.26 -11.84
C ALA A 159 -65.20 -39.59 -13.33
N GLY A 160 -65.26 -38.58 -14.21
CA GLY A 160 -65.51 -38.76 -15.64
C GLY A 160 -66.99 -39.00 -15.97
N ASN A 161 -67.92 -38.61 -15.10
CA ASN A 161 -69.35 -38.61 -15.43
C ASN A 161 -69.71 -37.30 -16.11
N TYR A 162 -70.36 -37.38 -17.28
CA TYR A 162 -70.82 -36.22 -18.00
C TYR A 162 -72.13 -35.72 -17.40
N ILE A 163 -72.12 -34.54 -16.78
CA ILE A 163 -73.28 -33.93 -16.15
C ILE A 163 -73.94 -32.99 -17.16
N VAL A 164 -75.20 -33.24 -17.50
CA VAL A 164 -75.98 -32.38 -18.41
C VAL A 164 -77.20 -31.78 -17.72
N TYR A 165 -77.51 -30.52 -18.01
CA TYR A 165 -78.60 -29.77 -17.39
C TYR A 165 -79.83 -29.68 -18.31
N ASP A 166 -80.96 -30.23 -17.86
CA ASP A 166 -82.27 -30.09 -18.50
C ASP A 166 -82.91 -28.76 -18.09
N VAL A 167 -82.74 -27.74 -18.94
CA VAL A 167 -83.30 -26.39 -18.74
C VAL A 167 -84.83 -26.41 -18.64
N THR A 168 -85.49 -27.41 -19.24
CA THR A 168 -86.96 -27.47 -19.23
C THR A 168 -87.54 -27.94 -17.89
N ARG A 169 -86.70 -28.45 -16.98
CA ARG A 169 -87.16 -29.04 -15.70
C ARG A 169 -86.32 -28.62 -14.50
N GLY A 170 -85.22 -27.88 -14.68
CA GLY A 170 -84.29 -27.56 -13.61
C GLY A 170 -83.63 -28.81 -13.02
N ARG A 171 -83.16 -29.75 -13.87
CA ARG A 171 -82.61 -31.04 -13.42
C ARG A 171 -81.26 -31.39 -14.04
N LEU A 172 -80.36 -31.93 -13.23
CA LEU A 172 -79.09 -32.50 -13.68
C LEU A 172 -79.22 -34.01 -13.92
N TYR A 173 -78.59 -34.50 -15.00
CA TYR A 173 -78.42 -35.93 -15.30
C TYR A 173 -76.94 -36.24 -15.42
N LYS A 174 -76.48 -37.32 -14.79
CA LYS A 174 -75.13 -37.85 -14.99
C LYS A 174 -75.16 -38.93 -16.06
N LEU A 175 -74.24 -38.90 -17.01
CA LEU A 175 -74.14 -39.85 -18.12
C LEU A 175 -72.80 -40.58 -18.09
N ASN A 176 -72.84 -41.89 -18.34
CA ASN A 176 -71.64 -42.68 -18.62
C ASN A 176 -71.37 -42.67 -20.13
N VAL A 177 -70.38 -41.90 -20.55
CA VAL A 177 -69.99 -41.73 -21.96
C VAL A 177 -69.12 -42.86 -22.51
N GLN A 178 -68.67 -43.80 -21.66
CA GLN A 178 -67.92 -44.98 -22.09
C GLN A 178 -68.81 -46.02 -22.81
N ASN A 179 -70.14 -45.88 -22.69
CA ASN A 179 -71.10 -46.67 -23.44
C ASN A 179 -71.46 -45.97 -24.75
N THR A 180 -71.73 -46.73 -25.82
CA THR A 180 -72.22 -46.21 -27.09
C THR A 180 -73.51 -46.96 -27.48
N PRO A 181 -74.72 -46.37 -27.30
CA PRO A 181 -74.97 -45.01 -26.82
C PRO A 181 -74.71 -44.85 -25.31
N PRO A 182 -74.45 -43.61 -24.82
CA PRO A 182 -74.25 -43.35 -23.41
C PRO A 182 -75.48 -43.71 -22.55
N THR A 183 -75.31 -43.85 -21.25
CA THR A 183 -76.39 -44.27 -20.33
C THR A 183 -76.50 -43.34 -19.13
N VAL A 184 -77.72 -43.05 -18.68
CA VAL A 184 -77.97 -42.27 -17.45
C VAL A 184 -77.51 -43.07 -16.22
N ILE A 185 -76.79 -42.39 -15.33
CA ILE A 185 -76.28 -42.90 -14.05
C ILE A 185 -77.17 -42.35 -12.93
N GLY A 186 -77.75 -43.25 -12.12
CA GLY A 186 -78.57 -42.87 -10.97
C GLY A 186 -79.88 -42.18 -11.35
N SER A 187 -80.44 -41.44 -10.38
CA SER A 187 -81.67 -40.65 -10.56
C SER A 187 -81.33 -39.20 -10.93
N ALA A 188 -82.23 -38.53 -11.66
CA ALA A 188 -82.10 -37.10 -11.94
C ALA A 188 -82.09 -36.28 -10.64
N ILE A 189 -81.23 -35.27 -10.57
CA ILE A 189 -81.07 -34.37 -9.41
C ILE A 189 -81.81 -33.07 -9.71
N THR A 190 -82.71 -32.65 -8.83
CA THR A 190 -83.51 -31.42 -9.02
C THR A 190 -82.84 -30.26 -8.31
N LEU A 191 -82.69 -29.12 -8.99
CA LEU A 191 -82.06 -27.94 -8.40
C LEU A 191 -82.99 -27.24 -7.40
N SER A 192 -82.44 -26.72 -6.30
CA SER A 192 -83.19 -25.93 -5.32
C SER A 192 -83.41 -24.51 -5.83
N GLY A 193 -84.65 -24.13 -6.16
CA GLY A 193 -85.01 -22.79 -6.66
C GLY A 193 -86.30 -22.80 -7.47
N ASP A 194 -86.82 -21.62 -7.83
CA ASP A 194 -88.03 -21.48 -8.65
C ASP A 194 -87.70 -21.55 -10.15
N PHE A 195 -87.37 -22.75 -10.62
CA PHE A 195 -87.13 -23.04 -12.03
C PHE A 195 -88.47 -23.39 -12.68
N THR A 196 -89.23 -22.39 -13.12
CA THR A 196 -90.53 -22.63 -13.77
C THR A 196 -90.33 -23.00 -15.24
N PRO A 197 -90.76 -24.21 -15.68
CA PRO A 197 -90.65 -24.60 -17.09
C PRO A 197 -91.46 -23.67 -17.99
N ASN A 198 -90.80 -22.86 -18.82
CA ASN A 198 -91.46 -22.23 -19.96
C ASN A 198 -90.98 -22.86 -21.26
N LEU A 199 -91.72 -23.87 -21.74
CA LEU A 199 -91.42 -24.60 -22.98
C LEU A 199 -91.53 -23.75 -24.26
N ALA A 200 -91.95 -22.48 -24.18
CA ALA A 200 -92.13 -21.59 -25.34
C ALA A 200 -90.95 -20.63 -25.57
N GLN A 201 -90.04 -20.46 -24.60
CA GLN A 201 -88.83 -19.63 -24.72
C GLN A 201 -87.66 -20.45 -24.13
N PRO A 202 -86.60 -20.77 -24.91
CA PRO A 202 -85.49 -21.64 -24.44
C PRO A 202 -84.70 -21.10 -23.23
N PHE A 203 -84.94 -19.84 -22.85
CA PHE A 203 -84.45 -19.24 -21.62
C PHE A 203 -85.62 -18.56 -20.90
N PRO A 204 -86.41 -19.30 -20.11
CA PRO A 204 -87.24 -18.68 -19.08
C PRO A 204 -86.35 -17.78 -18.21
N ASN A 205 -86.89 -16.66 -17.72
CA ASN A 205 -86.23 -15.90 -16.67
C ASN A 205 -85.97 -16.88 -15.51
N ASN A 206 -84.70 -17.17 -15.20
CA ASN A 206 -84.20 -18.04 -14.10
C ASN A 206 -83.63 -19.42 -14.52
N ASP A 207 -82.70 -19.49 -15.49
CA ASP A 207 -82.01 -20.73 -15.93
C ASP A 207 -80.49 -20.55 -16.11
N PHE A 208 -79.75 -21.64 -16.38
CA PHE A 208 -78.30 -21.61 -16.67
C PHE A 208 -78.03 -21.90 -18.15
N ALA A 209 -77.36 -20.97 -18.83
CA ALA A 209 -76.98 -21.14 -20.23
C ALA A 209 -75.75 -22.05 -20.39
N ASP A 210 -74.87 -22.09 -19.39
CA ASP A 210 -73.74 -23.01 -19.29
C ASP A 210 -73.36 -23.30 -17.82
N LEU A 211 -72.61 -24.38 -17.58
CA LEU A 211 -72.17 -24.87 -16.27
C LEU A 211 -70.73 -25.38 -16.35
N ALA A 212 -69.89 -24.94 -15.41
CA ALA A 212 -68.50 -25.41 -15.26
C ALA A 212 -68.30 -26.16 -13.94
N PHE A 213 -67.66 -27.32 -13.97
CA PHE A 213 -67.28 -28.07 -12.77
C PHE A 213 -65.95 -27.57 -12.21
N ASN A 214 -65.94 -27.25 -10.91
CA ASN A 214 -64.73 -26.90 -10.19
C ASN A 214 -64.18 -28.14 -9.45
N PRO A 215 -63.03 -28.72 -9.88
CA PRO A 215 -62.48 -29.89 -9.20
C PRO A 215 -61.94 -29.60 -7.80
N VAL A 216 -61.71 -28.33 -7.46
CA VAL A 216 -61.17 -27.92 -6.15
C VAL A 216 -62.19 -28.18 -5.04
N ASP A 217 -63.42 -27.72 -5.22
CA ASP A 217 -64.49 -27.83 -4.23
C ASP A 217 -65.56 -28.89 -4.59
N GLY A 218 -65.60 -29.34 -5.84
CA GLY A 218 -66.52 -30.36 -6.35
C GLY A 218 -67.91 -29.84 -6.70
N ASN A 219 -68.09 -28.52 -6.86
CA ASN A 219 -69.35 -27.90 -7.24
C ASN A 219 -69.38 -27.51 -8.73
N LEU A 220 -70.58 -27.36 -9.28
CA LEU A 220 -70.82 -26.72 -10.58
C LEU A 220 -71.03 -25.21 -10.37
N TYR A 221 -70.64 -24.42 -11.36
CA TYR A 221 -70.79 -22.98 -11.38
C TYR A 221 -71.47 -22.55 -12.67
N GLY A 222 -72.49 -21.70 -12.56
CA GLY A 222 -73.20 -21.15 -13.72
C GLY A 222 -73.82 -19.81 -13.39
N ILE A 223 -74.01 -18.97 -14.40
CA ILE A 223 -74.63 -17.66 -14.21
C ILE A 223 -76.10 -17.76 -14.61
N ASN A 224 -76.96 -17.37 -13.70
CA ASN A 224 -78.39 -17.45 -13.91
C ASN A 224 -78.86 -16.32 -14.83
N THR A 225 -79.58 -16.69 -15.90
CA THR A 225 -80.02 -15.81 -16.99
C THR A 225 -81.11 -14.81 -16.56
N GLY A 226 -81.82 -15.08 -15.48
CA GLY A 226 -82.93 -14.25 -14.99
C GLY A 226 -82.50 -13.21 -13.97
N ASN A 227 -81.90 -13.64 -12.86
CA ASN A 227 -81.45 -12.72 -11.79
C ASN A 227 -80.03 -12.20 -12.00
N ARG A 228 -79.28 -12.71 -12.99
CA ARG A 228 -77.87 -12.37 -13.26
C ARG A 228 -76.94 -12.65 -12.08
N GLU A 229 -77.22 -13.68 -11.30
CA GLU A 229 -76.35 -14.09 -10.20
C GLU A 229 -75.54 -15.33 -10.57
N LEU A 230 -74.24 -15.31 -10.27
CA LEU A 230 -73.38 -16.49 -10.30
C LEU A 230 -73.84 -17.45 -9.19
N ALA A 231 -74.21 -18.66 -9.58
CA ALA A 231 -74.62 -19.72 -8.70
C ALA A 231 -73.53 -20.77 -8.54
N ARG A 232 -73.34 -21.24 -7.31
CA ARG A 232 -72.61 -22.45 -6.96
C ARG A 232 -73.63 -23.56 -6.69
N ILE A 233 -73.50 -24.67 -7.39
CA ILE A 233 -74.48 -25.75 -7.44
C ILE A 233 -73.83 -27.05 -6.98
N ASN A 234 -74.39 -27.72 -5.99
CA ASN A 234 -73.92 -29.04 -5.58
C ASN A 234 -74.43 -30.11 -6.57
N PRO A 235 -73.54 -30.77 -7.34
CA PRO A 235 -73.94 -31.71 -8.39
C PRO A 235 -74.46 -33.05 -7.87
N ASN A 236 -74.55 -33.24 -6.55
CA ASN A 236 -75.05 -34.47 -5.94
C ASN A 236 -76.37 -34.25 -5.19
N THR A 237 -76.59 -33.06 -4.61
CA THR A 237 -77.83 -32.72 -3.89
C THR A 237 -78.78 -31.83 -4.70
N GLY A 238 -78.24 -31.02 -5.62
CA GLY A 238 -78.99 -29.99 -6.35
C GLY A 238 -79.11 -28.66 -5.61
N ASP A 239 -78.47 -28.50 -4.45
CA ASP A 239 -78.51 -27.24 -3.70
C ASP A 239 -77.81 -26.11 -4.48
N VAL A 240 -78.45 -24.94 -4.55
CA VAL A 240 -78.00 -23.75 -5.29
C VAL A 240 -77.75 -22.60 -4.31
N ASP A 241 -76.55 -22.03 -4.35
CA ASP A 241 -76.11 -20.89 -3.54
C ASP A 241 -75.64 -19.76 -4.46
N TYR A 242 -76.29 -18.58 -4.40
CA TYR A 242 -75.92 -17.42 -5.22
C TYR A 242 -74.84 -16.59 -4.53
N ILE A 243 -73.74 -16.36 -5.23
CA ILE A 243 -72.49 -15.84 -4.62
C ILE A 243 -71.99 -14.53 -5.22
N ALA A 244 -72.41 -14.12 -6.41
CA ALA A 244 -71.99 -12.83 -6.99
C ALA A 244 -73.00 -12.31 -8.01
N GLU A 245 -73.18 -10.99 -8.09
CA GLU A 245 -73.96 -10.34 -9.16
C GLU A 245 -73.08 -10.16 -10.41
N ALA A 246 -73.59 -10.59 -11.57
CA ALA A 246 -72.93 -10.48 -12.86
C ALA A 246 -73.23 -9.13 -13.54
N PRO A 247 -72.31 -8.62 -14.39
CA PRO A 247 -72.51 -7.40 -15.17
C PRO A 247 -73.78 -7.43 -16.04
N GLU A 248 -74.28 -6.24 -16.41
CA GLU A 248 -75.37 -6.13 -17.39
C GLU A 248 -74.87 -6.54 -18.78
N GLY A 249 -75.60 -7.42 -19.47
CA GLY A 249 -75.16 -7.94 -20.76
C GLY A 249 -76.08 -9.02 -21.32
N GLN A 250 -75.57 -9.74 -22.32
CA GLN A 250 -76.23 -10.93 -22.86
C GLN A 250 -76.05 -12.12 -21.89
N PRO A 251 -76.82 -13.22 -22.04
CA PRO A 251 -76.57 -14.43 -21.28
C PRO A 251 -75.12 -14.93 -21.40
N PHE A 252 -74.55 -15.40 -20.29
CA PHE A 252 -73.26 -16.06 -20.25
C PHE A 252 -73.39 -17.51 -20.68
N GLY A 253 -73.25 -17.76 -21.98
CA GLY A 253 -73.36 -19.11 -22.51
C GLY A 253 -72.03 -19.88 -22.53
N ALA A 254 -70.91 -19.30 -22.09
CA ALA A 254 -69.71 -20.11 -21.82
C ALA A 254 -69.11 -19.73 -20.46
N VAL A 255 -68.98 -20.71 -19.57
CA VAL A 255 -68.29 -20.60 -18.29
C VAL A 255 -67.30 -21.73 -18.16
N PHE A 256 -66.11 -21.45 -17.64
CA PHE A 256 -65.08 -22.49 -17.47
C PHE A 256 -64.07 -22.09 -16.41
N PHE A 257 -63.49 -23.09 -15.76
CA PHE A 257 -62.35 -22.93 -14.89
C PHE A 257 -61.05 -23.15 -15.65
N ASP A 258 -60.06 -22.30 -15.39
CA ASP A 258 -58.70 -22.62 -15.77
C ASP A 258 -58.01 -23.54 -14.74
N ALA A 259 -56.77 -23.92 -15.02
CA ALA A 259 -55.94 -24.75 -14.15
C ALA A 259 -55.72 -24.12 -12.75
N PHE A 260 -55.85 -22.80 -12.62
CA PHE A 260 -55.73 -22.05 -11.38
C PHE A 260 -57.06 -21.94 -10.63
N GLY A 261 -58.10 -22.64 -11.07
CA GLY A 261 -59.44 -22.55 -10.49
C GLY A 261 -60.01 -21.13 -10.56
N ARG A 262 -59.54 -20.30 -11.50
CA ARG A 262 -60.13 -18.99 -11.80
C ARG A 262 -61.30 -19.23 -12.75
N LEU A 263 -62.47 -18.70 -12.40
CA LEU A 263 -63.66 -18.81 -13.23
C LEU A 263 -63.66 -17.69 -14.27
N PHE A 264 -63.82 -18.09 -15.52
CA PHE A 264 -64.04 -17.20 -16.65
C PHE A 264 -65.48 -17.35 -17.12
N ALA A 265 -66.07 -16.23 -17.51
CA ALA A 265 -67.44 -16.17 -17.99
C ALA A 265 -67.47 -15.32 -19.25
N TYR A 266 -67.90 -15.92 -20.35
CA TYR A 266 -67.95 -15.30 -21.67
C TYR A 266 -69.41 -15.14 -22.09
N ASP A 267 -69.83 -13.91 -22.31
CA ASP A 267 -71.20 -13.61 -22.70
C ASP A 267 -71.44 -13.80 -24.20
N ASN A 268 -72.71 -13.99 -24.58
CA ASN A 268 -73.10 -14.08 -26.00
C ASN A 268 -72.92 -12.76 -26.77
N GLY A 269 -72.61 -11.66 -26.06
CA GLY A 269 -72.26 -10.36 -26.62
C GLY A 269 -70.82 -10.28 -27.10
N GLY A 270 -69.97 -11.27 -26.76
CA GLY A 270 -68.56 -11.32 -27.15
C GLY A 270 -67.60 -10.89 -26.05
N ILE A 271 -68.09 -10.60 -24.84
CA ILE A 271 -67.32 -10.02 -23.74
C ILE A 271 -66.90 -11.12 -22.75
N LEU A 272 -65.61 -11.17 -22.43
CA LEU A 272 -65.01 -12.07 -21.47
C LEU A 272 -64.80 -11.37 -20.13
N TYR A 273 -65.22 -12.04 -19.06
CA TYR A 273 -65.02 -11.61 -17.69
C TYR A 273 -64.26 -12.67 -16.90
N ARG A 274 -63.55 -12.22 -15.87
CA ARG A 274 -62.99 -13.07 -14.82
C ARG A 274 -63.72 -12.83 -13.52
N VAL A 275 -64.04 -13.89 -12.79
CA VAL A 275 -64.64 -13.81 -11.46
C VAL A 275 -63.58 -14.05 -10.41
N ASN A 276 -63.47 -13.13 -9.46
CA ASN A 276 -62.63 -13.26 -8.28
C ASN A 276 -63.42 -13.88 -7.13
N ASN A 277 -62.70 -14.54 -6.21
CA ASN A 277 -63.26 -14.99 -4.93
C ASN A 277 -64.45 -15.97 -5.04
N VAL A 278 -64.48 -16.81 -6.08
CA VAL A 278 -65.56 -17.79 -6.36
C VAL A 278 -65.85 -18.81 -5.26
N ASN A 279 -64.92 -18.99 -4.32
CA ASN A 279 -65.08 -19.90 -3.18
C ASN A 279 -65.62 -19.19 -1.92
N THR A 280 -65.76 -17.87 -1.94
CA THR A 280 -66.29 -17.05 -0.84
C THR A 280 -67.59 -16.36 -1.27
N ASN A 281 -68.47 -16.08 -0.31
CA ASN A 281 -69.71 -15.33 -0.55
C ASN A 281 -69.62 -13.97 0.19
N PRO A 282 -69.58 -12.81 -0.51
CA PRO A 282 -69.75 -12.65 -1.95
C PRO A 282 -68.44 -12.80 -2.76
N GLY A 283 -68.54 -13.36 -3.97
CA GLY A 283 -67.55 -13.24 -5.04
C GLY A 283 -67.73 -11.92 -5.81
N SER A 284 -66.88 -11.65 -6.80
CA SER A 284 -66.99 -10.43 -7.62
C SER A 284 -66.49 -10.58 -9.05
N PHE A 285 -67.22 -10.02 -10.01
CA PHE A 285 -66.75 -9.91 -11.40
C PHE A 285 -65.74 -8.77 -11.52
N LEU A 286 -64.65 -9.01 -12.24
CA LEU A 286 -63.68 -7.99 -12.61
C LEU A 286 -64.13 -7.26 -13.88
N PRO A 287 -63.51 -6.11 -14.21
CA PRO A 287 -63.74 -5.45 -15.49
C PRO A 287 -63.51 -6.39 -16.69
N PRO A 288 -64.15 -6.12 -17.84
CA PRO A 288 -63.95 -6.89 -19.06
C PRO A 288 -62.47 -7.10 -19.41
N LEU A 289 -62.12 -8.31 -19.86
CA LEU A 289 -60.77 -8.65 -20.33
C LEU A 289 -60.60 -8.43 -21.84
N ASN A 290 -61.70 -8.27 -22.57
CA ASN A 290 -61.76 -7.88 -23.96
C ASN A 290 -63.02 -7.01 -24.18
N ASP A 291 -63.04 -6.22 -25.26
CA ASP A 291 -64.06 -5.18 -25.45
C ASP A 291 -64.87 -5.29 -26.76
N ASP A 292 -64.59 -6.23 -27.68
CA ASP A 292 -65.46 -6.46 -28.85
C ASP A 292 -65.04 -7.70 -29.68
N ILE A 293 -65.80 -8.79 -29.57
CA ILE A 293 -65.75 -9.96 -30.48
C ILE A 293 -67.17 -10.18 -31.00
N GLU A 294 -67.32 -10.75 -32.20
CA GLU A 294 -68.63 -10.94 -32.85
C GLU A 294 -69.65 -11.64 -31.94
N SER A 295 -70.84 -11.05 -31.79
CA SER A 295 -71.92 -11.60 -30.97
C SER A 295 -72.43 -12.92 -31.57
N VAL A 296 -72.62 -13.91 -30.70
CA VAL A 296 -73.04 -15.27 -31.05
C VAL A 296 -74.41 -15.59 -30.44
N THR A 297 -75.07 -16.61 -30.95
CA THR A 297 -76.40 -17.02 -30.46
C THR A 297 -76.37 -18.23 -29.55
N ARG A 298 -75.34 -19.07 -29.66
CA ARG A 298 -75.02 -20.12 -28.72
C ARG A 298 -73.51 -20.14 -28.58
N ASN A 299 -73.02 -20.17 -27.36
CA ASN A 299 -71.67 -20.59 -27.07
C ASN A 299 -71.71 -21.60 -25.93
N ASP A 300 -70.56 -22.24 -25.71
CA ASP A 300 -70.36 -23.18 -24.63
C ASP A 300 -68.88 -23.29 -24.28
N GLY A 301 -68.56 -23.64 -23.05
CA GLY A 301 -67.24 -23.54 -22.47
C GLY A 301 -66.71 -24.86 -21.91
N ALA A 302 -65.50 -25.26 -22.29
CA ALA A 302 -64.83 -26.40 -21.66
C ALA A 302 -63.35 -26.10 -21.45
N GLY A 303 -62.85 -26.37 -20.25
CA GLY A 303 -61.42 -26.30 -19.93
C GLY A 303 -60.93 -27.62 -19.35
N CYS A 304 -59.63 -27.91 -19.45
CA CYS A 304 -59.04 -28.99 -18.67
C CYS A 304 -58.51 -28.44 -17.34
N PRO A 305 -59.19 -28.67 -16.20
CA PRO A 305 -58.77 -28.08 -14.93
C PRO A 305 -57.68 -28.90 -14.21
N TYR A 306 -57.02 -29.84 -14.91
CA TYR A 306 -56.03 -30.77 -14.37
C TYR A 306 -54.60 -30.52 -14.87
N SER A 307 -54.34 -29.35 -15.47
CA SER A 307 -52.97 -28.95 -15.81
C SER A 307 -52.21 -28.55 -14.54
N PRO A 308 -50.93 -28.96 -14.37
CA PRO A 308 -50.10 -28.50 -13.26
C PRO A 308 -49.90 -26.99 -13.33
N VAL A 309 -50.20 -26.33 -12.24
CA VAL A 309 -49.98 -24.90 -12.07
C VAL A 309 -48.55 -24.68 -11.62
N ILE A 310 -47.85 -23.75 -12.27
CA ILE A 310 -46.54 -23.27 -11.82
C ILE A 310 -46.58 -21.76 -11.75
N GLU A 311 -46.35 -21.20 -10.58
CA GLU A 311 -46.06 -19.77 -10.43
C GLU A 311 -44.56 -19.61 -10.25
N LYS A 312 -43.95 -18.65 -10.94
CA LYS A 312 -42.51 -18.41 -10.90
C LYS A 312 -42.21 -16.97 -10.52
N THR A 313 -41.39 -16.81 -9.48
CA THR A 313 -40.88 -15.51 -9.01
C THR A 313 -39.37 -15.52 -8.94
N VAL A 314 -38.77 -14.33 -8.91
CA VAL A 314 -37.32 -14.13 -8.78
C VAL A 314 -37.04 -13.12 -7.66
N SER A 315 -35.98 -13.36 -6.88
CA SER A 315 -35.53 -12.44 -5.85
C SER A 315 -34.00 -12.36 -5.81
N PRO A 316 -33.39 -11.15 -5.83
CA PRO A 316 -34.05 -9.87 -6.08
C PRO A 316 -34.54 -9.73 -7.54
N GLU A 317 -35.56 -8.88 -7.78
CA GLU A 317 -36.10 -8.60 -9.12
C GLU A 317 -35.18 -7.73 -9.98
N THR A 318 -34.24 -7.01 -9.35
CA THR A 318 -33.19 -6.23 -9.99
C THR A 318 -31.83 -6.64 -9.44
N ILE A 319 -30.88 -6.90 -10.33
CA ILE A 319 -29.53 -7.34 -9.98
C ILE A 319 -28.50 -6.69 -10.89
N THR A 320 -27.26 -6.58 -10.42
CA THR A 320 -26.12 -6.18 -11.25
C THR A 320 -25.43 -7.42 -11.81
N ALA A 321 -24.86 -7.33 -13.01
CA ALA A 321 -24.00 -8.38 -13.57
C ALA A 321 -22.98 -8.88 -12.53
N GLY A 322 -22.78 -10.19 -12.43
CA GLY A 322 -21.96 -10.83 -11.40
C GLY A 322 -22.69 -11.22 -10.10
N GLY A 323 -23.92 -10.75 -9.89
CA GLY A 323 -24.72 -11.14 -8.72
C GLY A 323 -25.41 -12.51 -8.84
N THR A 324 -26.02 -12.96 -7.75
CA THR A 324 -26.82 -14.20 -7.68
C THR A 324 -28.29 -13.85 -7.43
N VAL A 325 -29.20 -14.59 -8.06
CA VAL A 325 -30.65 -14.49 -7.83
C VAL A 325 -31.24 -15.85 -7.48
N THR A 326 -32.35 -15.86 -6.76
CA THR A 326 -33.11 -17.07 -6.44
C THR A 326 -34.41 -17.10 -7.24
N TYR A 327 -34.60 -18.12 -8.06
CA TYR A 327 -35.90 -18.42 -8.66
C TYR A 327 -36.69 -19.36 -7.75
N THR A 328 -37.97 -19.03 -7.54
CA THR A 328 -38.92 -19.87 -6.80
C THR A 328 -40.03 -20.31 -7.74
N TYR A 329 -40.21 -21.62 -7.88
CA TYR A 329 -41.29 -22.24 -8.65
C TYR A 329 -42.29 -22.88 -7.69
N ARG A 330 -43.45 -22.24 -7.51
CA ARG A 330 -44.55 -22.81 -6.76
C ARG A 330 -45.36 -23.73 -7.67
N ILE A 331 -45.29 -25.02 -7.40
CA ILE A 331 -45.96 -26.08 -8.15
C ILE A 331 -47.22 -26.48 -7.40
N VAL A 332 -48.36 -26.37 -8.08
CA VAL A 332 -49.67 -26.67 -7.51
C VAL A 332 -50.40 -27.69 -8.38
N ASN A 333 -50.79 -28.81 -7.77
CA ASN A 333 -51.73 -29.77 -8.33
C ASN A 333 -52.98 -29.76 -7.45
N ARG A 334 -54.04 -29.05 -7.85
CA ARG A 334 -55.28 -28.95 -7.05
C ARG A 334 -56.24 -30.12 -7.25
N THR A 335 -55.85 -31.07 -8.08
CA THR A 335 -56.70 -32.17 -8.48
C THR A 335 -56.65 -33.30 -7.46
N ARG A 336 -57.49 -34.32 -7.67
CA ARG A 336 -57.48 -35.56 -6.86
C ARG A 336 -56.62 -36.67 -7.48
N LEU A 337 -55.97 -36.41 -8.62
CA LEU A 337 -55.13 -37.37 -9.33
C LEU A 337 -53.67 -36.93 -9.27
N ASP A 338 -52.78 -37.90 -9.21
CA ASP A 338 -51.35 -37.65 -9.34
C ASP A 338 -51.01 -37.33 -10.79
N ILE A 339 -50.02 -36.46 -10.98
CA ILE A 339 -49.40 -36.20 -12.29
C ILE A 339 -48.06 -36.94 -12.28
N ASN A 340 -47.92 -37.93 -13.15
CA ASN A 340 -46.79 -38.83 -13.20
C ASN A 340 -45.87 -38.52 -14.37
N ASP A 341 -44.65 -39.07 -14.32
CA ASP A 341 -43.61 -38.92 -15.35
C ASP A 341 -43.33 -37.45 -15.71
N VAL A 342 -43.40 -36.56 -14.71
CA VAL A 342 -43.22 -35.14 -14.91
C VAL A 342 -41.75 -34.83 -15.17
N THR A 343 -41.53 -34.08 -16.24
CA THR A 343 -40.29 -33.40 -16.57
C THR A 343 -40.50 -31.90 -16.35
N PHE A 344 -39.84 -31.35 -15.34
CA PHE A 344 -39.71 -29.91 -15.15
C PHE A 344 -38.50 -29.42 -15.93
N SER A 345 -38.65 -28.32 -16.68
CA SER A 345 -37.56 -27.71 -17.42
C SER A 345 -37.58 -26.19 -17.29
N ASP A 346 -36.43 -25.57 -17.07
CA ASP A 346 -36.25 -24.13 -17.13
C ASP A 346 -34.98 -23.80 -17.89
N ARG A 347 -35.10 -23.11 -19.02
CA ARG A 347 -33.96 -22.63 -19.79
C ARG A 347 -33.84 -21.13 -19.59
N LEU A 348 -32.71 -20.71 -19.01
CA LEU A 348 -32.44 -19.29 -18.80
C LEU A 348 -32.40 -18.56 -20.16
N PRO A 349 -32.83 -17.28 -20.23
CA PRO A 349 -32.94 -16.53 -21.48
C PRO A 349 -31.57 -16.36 -22.19
N PRO A 350 -31.47 -15.83 -23.43
CA PRO A 350 -32.42 -14.96 -24.12
C PRO A 350 -33.19 -15.70 -25.22
N ASP A 351 -34.44 -16.09 -24.96
CA ASP A 351 -35.30 -16.84 -25.90
C ASP A 351 -34.81 -18.27 -26.23
N THR A 352 -35.76 -19.17 -26.44
CA THR A 352 -35.57 -20.61 -26.70
C THR A 352 -34.78 -20.93 -27.99
N THR A 353 -34.33 -19.92 -28.74
CA THR A 353 -33.69 -20.03 -30.05
C THR A 353 -32.25 -19.51 -30.09
N GLU A 354 -31.79 -18.74 -29.10
CA GLU A 354 -30.43 -18.14 -29.07
C GLU A 354 -29.45 -18.89 -28.15
N PRO A 355 -28.13 -18.74 -28.35
CA PRO A 355 -27.12 -19.28 -27.44
C PRO A 355 -27.28 -18.72 -26.01
N LEU A 356 -26.93 -19.53 -25.02
CA LEU A 356 -26.92 -19.11 -23.62
C LEU A 356 -25.98 -17.92 -23.43
N ASP A 357 -26.41 -16.92 -22.66
CA ASP A 357 -25.66 -15.68 -22.41
C ASP A 357 -24.68 -15.77 -21.23
N GLY A 358 -24.36 -16.99 -20.77
CA GLY A 358 -23.43 -17.25 -19.67
C GLY A 358 -24.07 -17.35 -18.29
N ARG A 359 -25.39 -17.17 -18.16
CA ARG A 359 -26.11 -17.47 -16.91
C ARG A 359 -26.17 -18.97 -16.64
N THR A 360 -25.98 -19.37 -15.38
CA THR A 360 -25.99 -20.78 -14.98
C THR A 360 -26.79 -20.99 -13.70
N PHE A 361 -27.41 -22.17 -13.57
CA PHE A 361 -27.97 -22.64 -12.31
C PHE A 361 -26.83 -23.14 -11.43
N LEU A 362 -26.71 -22.59 -10.22
CA LEU A 362 -25.67 -22.94 -9.25
C LEU A 362 -26.06 -24.15 -8.39
N SER A 363 -27.25 -24.07 -7.78
CA SER A 363 -27.72 -25.04 -6.80
C SER A 363 -29.24 -25.13 -6.80
N ILE A 364 -29.74 -26.26 -6.28
CA ILE A 364 -31.14 -26.43 -5.88
C ILE A 364 -31.18 -26.35 -4.37
N GLU A 365 -31.76 -25.28 -3.85
CA GLU A 365 -31.91 -25.04 -2.41
C GLU A 365 -33.03 -25.91 -1.82
N SER A 366 -34.08 -26.18 -2.59
CA SER A 366 -35.19 -27.05 -2.18
C SER A 366 -35.87 -27.67 -3.39
N ASN A 367 -36.13 -28.98 -3.32
CA ASN A 367 -37.00 -29.69 -4.26
C ASN A 367 -37.74 -30.84 -3.52
N PRO A 368 -38.90 -30.55 -2.91
CA PRO A 368 -39.67 -31.53 -2.14
C PRO A 368 -40.29 -32.66 -2.98
N LEU A 369 -40.35 -32.50 -4.30
CA LEU A 369 -40.93 -33.47 -5.23
C LEU A 369 -39.94 -34.57 -5.66
N GLY A 370 -38.65 -34.39 -5.39
CA GLY A 370 -37.60 -35.32 -5.81
C GLY A 370 -37.36 -35.29 -7.32
N GLY A 371 -37.01 -36.45 -7.90
CA GLY A 371 -36.62 -36.59 -9.31
C GLY A 371 -35.12 -36.48 -9.55
N GLU A 372 -34.71 -36.78 -10.78
CA GLU A 372 -33.32 -36.71 -11.23
C GLU A 372 -33.02 -35.33 -11.81
N VAL A 373 -32.01 -34.65 -11.26
CA VAL A 373 -31.62 -33.29 -11.63
C VAL A 373 -30.48 -33.34 -12.65
N SER A 374 -30.59 -32.54 -13.70
CA SER A 374 -29.54 -32.35 -14.70
C SER A 374 -29.48 -30.90 -15.19
N GLY A 375 -28.34 -30.54 -15.80
CA GLY A 375 -28.15 -29.23 -16.45
C GLY A 375 -27.87 -28.05 -15.50
N LEU A 376 -27.45 -28.34 -14.27
CA LEU A 376 -26.65 -27.40 -13.47
C LEU A 376 -25.41 -27.02 -14.30
N ASP A 377 -24.99 -25.75 -14.26
CA ASP A 377 -23.90 -25.18 -15.08
C ASP A 377 -24.13 -25.09 -16.60
N THR A 378 -25.26 -25.58 -17.14
CA THR A 378 -25.53 -25.56 -18.60
C THR A 378 -26.62 -24.58 -19.01
N GLY A 379 -27.07 -23.70 -18.10
CA GLY A 379 -28.13 -22.71 -18.36
C GLY A 379 -29.52 -23.28 -18.64
N THR A 380 -29.70 -24.61 -18.57
CA THR A 380 -31.00 -25.29 -18.71
C THR A 380 -31.13 -26.30 -17.58
N LEU A 381 -32.00 -26.03 -16.62
CA LEU A 381 -32.34 -26.94 -15.54
C LEU A 381 -33.37 -27.94 -16.05
N THR A 382 -33.12 -29.23 -15.86
CA THR A 382 -34.12 -30.27 -16.13
C THR A 382 -34.21 -31.23 -14.94
N ILE A 383 -35.42 -31.46 -14.47
CA ILE A 383 -35.72 -32.41 -13.40
C ILE A 383 -36.72 -33.44 -13.93
N THR A 384 -36.29 -34.68 -14.11
CA THR A 384 -37.11 -35.77 -14.67
C THR A 384 -37.58 -36.73 -13.60
N GLY A 385 -38.66 -37.47 -13.89
CA GLY A 385 -39.19 -38.50 -12.99
C GLY A 385 -39.84 -37.92 -11.74
N ILE A 386 -40.37 -36.70 -11.84
CA ILE A 386 -41.18 -36.10 -10.80
C ILE A 386 -42.57 -36.77 -10.82
N THR A 387 -43.09 -37.09 -9.64
CA THR A 387 -44.55 -37.25 -9.45
C THR A 387 -45.02 -36.00 -8.70
N ILE A 388 -46.04 -35.31 -9.22
CA ILE A 388 -46.73 -34.24 -8.49
C ILE A 388 -48.00 -34.85 -7.88
N PRO A 389 -48.00 -35.15 -6.55
CA PRO A 389 -49.15 -35.79 -5.93
C PRO A 389 -50.42 -34.94 -6.04
N ALA A 390 -51.58 -35.58 -5.99
CA ALA A 390 -52.86 -34.91 -5.83
C ALA A 390 -52.84 -33.94 -4.63
N ARG A 391 -53.50 -32.78 -4.77
CA ARG A 391 -53.59 -31.72 -3.75
C ARG A 391 -52.24 -31.17 -3.26
N THR A 392 -51.22 -31.17 -4.12
CA THR A 392 -49.90 -30.60 -3.81
C THR A 392 -49.89 -29.09 -3.97
N ASP A 393 -49.21 -28.40 -3.06
CA ASP A 393 -48.80 -26.99 -3.15
C ASP A 393 -47.41 -26.90 -2.51
N THR A 394 -46.36 -26.79 -3.33
CA THR A 394 -44.97 -26.83 -2.87
C THR A 394 -44.06 -25.97 -3.73
N ASN A 395 -42.84 -25.69 -3.25
CA ASN A 395 -41.88 -24.86 -3.96
C ASN A 395 -40.62 -25.63 -4.33
N ILE A 396 -40.16 -25.46 -5.57
CA ILE A 396 -38.77 -25.70 -5.96
C ILE A 396 -38.05 -24.35 -5.92
N THR A 397 -36.89 -24.27 -5.25
CA THR A 397 -36.08 -23.05 -5.18
C THR A 397 -34.67 -23.31 -5.69
N VAL A 398 -34.18 -22.45 -6.59
CA VAL A 398 -32.88 -22.61 -7.24
C VAL A 398 -32.12 -21.30 -7.28
N GLU A 399 -30.80 -21.35 -7.10
CA GLU A 399 -29.91 -20.20 -7.27
C GLU A 399 -29.37 -20.14 -8.70
N VAL A 400 -29.30 -18.93 -9.24
CA VAL A 400 -28.80 -18.63 -10.58
C VAL A 400 -27.72 -17.56 -10.49
N GLN A 401 -26.57 -17.85 -11.10
CA GLN A 401 -25.46 -16.91 -11.24
C GLN A 401 -25.66 -16.04 -12.48
N ILE A 402 -25.55 -14.73 -12.32
CA ILE A 402 -25.47 -13.78 -13.43
C ILE A 402 -24.00 -13.59 -13.81
N PRO A 403 -23.62 -13.69 -15.10
CA PRO A 403 -22.23 -13.49 -15.51
C PRO A 403 -21.81 -12.03 -15.27
N THR A 404 -20.52 -11.83 -15.04
CA THR A 404 -19.93 -10.48 -14.85
C THR A 404 -19.90 -9.66 -16.13
N VAL A 405 -19.96 -10.32 -17.29
CA VAL A 405 -20.04 -9.71 -18.62
C VAL A 405 -21.31 -10.20 -19.30
N LEU A 406 -22.21 -9.27 -19.62
CA LEU A 406 -23.43 -9.56 -20.38
C LEU A 406 -23.15 -9.49 -21.88
N ASN A 407 -23.75 -10.39 -22.66
CA ASN A 407 -23.71 -10.36 -24.11
C ASN A 407 -25.14 -10.39 -24.67
N PRO A 408 -25.69 -9.25 -25.16
CA PRO A 408 -25.07 -7.94 -25.30
C PRO A 408 -24.99 -7.14 -23.98
N PRO A 409 -24.05 -6.17 -23.87
CA PRO A 409 -23.73 -5.44 -22.63
C PRO A 409 -24.73 -4.34 -22.21
N ALA A 410 -25.98 -4.38 -22.66
CA ALA A 410 -26.97 -3.33 -22.38
C ALA A 410 -27.84 -3.66 -21.14
N PRO A 411 -28.31 -2.65 -20.37
CA PRO A 411 -29.36 -2.85 -19.38
C PRO A 411 -30.59 -3.44 -20.06
N GLY A 412 -31.14 -4.50 -19.47
CA GLY A 412 -32.23 -5.23 -20.08
C GLY A 412 -33.13 -5.92 -19.06
N THR A 413 -34.41 -6.01 -19.42
CA THR A 413 -35.36 -6.91 -18.77
C THR A 413 -35.30 -8.26 -19.47
N PHE A 414 -34.92 -9.30 -18.73
CA PHE A 414 -34.86 -10.66 -19.25
C PHE A 414 -36.06 -11.45 -18.75
N PHE A 415 -36.82 -12.00 -19.69
CA PHE A 415 -38.03 -12.76 -19.40
C PHE A 415 -37.73 -14.25 -19.44
N ASN A 416 -38.00 -14.96 -18.34
CA ASN A 416 -37.69 -16.39 -18.23
C ASN A 416 -38.95 -17.25 -17.99
N GLN A 417 -39.14 -18.29 -18.79
CA GLN A 417 -40.31 -19.16 -18.82
C GLN A 417 -39.93 -20.61 -18.47
N ALA A 418 -40.46 -21.14 -17.37
CA ALA A 418 -40.35 -22.57 -17.05
C ALA A 418 -41.48 -23.37 -17.70
N THR A 419 -41.25 -24.67 -17.88
CA THR A 419 -42.24 -25.63 -18.36
C THR A 419 -42.29 -26.89 -17.51
N VAL A 420 -43.45 -27.54 -17.53
CA VAL A 420 -43.63 -28.94 -17.12
C VAL A 420 -44.31 -29.73 -18.21
N ASP A 421 -43.91 -30.98 -18.37
CA ASP A 421 -44.52 -31.95 -19.25
C ASP A 421 -44.65 -33.27 -18.49
N GLY A 422 -45.85 -33.83 -18.39
CA GLY A 422 -46.13 -35.07 -17.67
C GLY A 422 -47.41 -35.72 -18.14
N THR A 423 -47.92 -36.66 -17.35
CA THR A 423 -49.15 -37.38 -17.67
C THR A 423 -50.12 -37.44 -16.49
N VAL A 424 -51.40 -37.20 -16.74
CA VAL A 424 -52.45 -37.24 -15.70
C VAL A 424 -53.10 -38.62 -15.67
N GLY A 425 -53.18 -39.21 -14.46
CA GLY A 425 -53.85 -40.48 -14.21
C GLY A 425 -53.26 -41.68 -14.97
N ASP A 426 -53.91 -42.83 -14.87
CA ASP A 426 -53.48 -44.08 -15.52
C ASP A 426 -53.66 -44.06 -17.06
N GLY A 427 -54.38 -43.08 -17.58
CA GLY A 427 -54.71 -42.91 -19.00
C GLY A 427 -53.59 -42.32 -19.86
N GLY A 428 -52.52 -41.80 -19.24
CA GLY A 428 -51.37 -41.23 -19.98
C GLY A 428 -51.69 -39.95 -20.73
N ILE A 429 -52.67 -39.16 -20.27
CA ILE A 429 -53.10 -37.93 -20.93
C ILE A 429 -51.97 -36.89 -20.81
N PRO A 430 -51.47 -36.32 -21.93
CA PRO A 430 -50.43 -35.31 -21.88
C PRO A 430 -50.89 -34.09 -21.07
N SER A 431 -50.08 -33.72 -20.09
CA SER A 431 -50.30 -32.57 -19.23
C SER A 431 -49.09 -31.67 -19.31
N ARG A 432 -49.29 -30.49 -19.89
CA ARG A 432 -48.23 -29.53 -20.14
C ARG A 432 -48.54 -28.26 -19.37
N GLY A 433 -47.53 -27.53 -18.94
CA GLY A 433 -47.72 -26.27 -18.21
C GLY A 433 -46.58 -25.33 -18.49
N LYS A 434 -46.89 -24.04 -18.58
CA LYS A 434 -45.91 -22.96 -18.55
C LYS A 434 -46.05 -22.22 -17.22
N SER A 435 -44.93 -21.79 -16.64
CA SER A 435 -44.99 -20.95 -15.44
C SER A 435 -45.73 -19.63 -15.67
N ASP A 436 -46.28 -19.07 -14.61
CA ASP A 436 -46.91 -17.75 -14.59
C ASP A 436 -46.13 -16.80 -13.70
N PHE A 437 -46.05 -15.51 -14.06
CA PHE A 437 -45.59 -14.49 -13.11
C PHE A 437 -46.80 -13.96 -12.33
N PRO A 438 -46.96 -14.32 -11.04
CA PRO A 438 -48.23 -14.09 -10.32
C PRO A 438 -48.57 -12.61 -10.05
N MET A 439 -47.69 -11.68 -10.43
CA MET A 439 -47.89 -10.23 -10.24
C MET A 439 -48.62 -9.56 -11.41
N THR A 440 -48.83 -10.26 -12.52
CA THR A 440 -49.49 -9.75 -13.74
C THR A 440 -50.82 -10.47 -14.00
N PRO A 441 -51.80 -9.82 -14.69
CA PRO A 441 -53.06 -10.48 -15.03
C PRO A 441 -52.97 -11.43 -16.24
N SER A 442 -51.94 -11.29 -17.07
CA SER A 442 -51.65 -12.16 -18.22
C SER A 442 -51.30 -13.57 -17.76
N PHE A 443 -51.64 -14.59 -18.55
CA PHE A 443 -51.36 -15.99 -18.21
C PHE A 443 -51.26 -16.88 -19.46
N PRO A 444 -50.31 -17.84 -19.52
CA PRO A 444 -49.07 -17.89 -18.76
C PRO A 444 -48.08 -16.85 -19.31
N ASP A 445 -47.44 -16.08 -18.45
CA ASP A 445 -46.41 -15.12 -18.84
C ASP A 445 -45.04 -15.36 -18.17
N PRO A 446 -43.94 -14.89 -18.77
CA PRO A 446 -42.59 -15.15 -18.26
C PRO A 446 -42.20 -14.18 -17.14
N THR A 447 -41.44 -14.69 -16.16
CA THR A 447 -40.92 -13.91 -15.03
C THR A 447 -39.85 -12.92 -15.48
N PRO A 448 -40.00 -11.60 -15.26
CA PRO A 448 -38.99 -10.60 -15.60
C PRO A 448 -37.86 -10.55 -14.56
N LEU A 449 -36.62 -10.39 -15.03
CA LEU A 449 -35.45 -10.05 -14.23
C LEU A 449 -34.76 -8.83 -14.84
N GLN A 450 -34.63 -7.75 -14.08
CA GLN A 450 -33.86 -6.58 -14.50
C GLN A 450 -32.38 -6.82 -14.20
N ILE A 451 -31.53 -6.73 -15.23
CA ILE A 451 -30.07 -6.82 -15.06
C ILE A 451 -29.44 -5.49 -15.49
N ASN A 452 -28.74 -4.86 -14.55
CA ASN A 452 -27.90 -3.72 -14.82
C ASN A 452 -26.50 -4.19 -15.25
N PRO A 453 -25.93 -3.68 -16.34
CA PRO A 453 -24.55 -3.98 -16.70
C PRO A 453 -23.65 -3.47 -15.58
N GLY A 454 -22.66 -4.26 -15.19
CA GLY A 454 -21.64 -3.78 -14.25
C GLY A 454 -20.87 -2.63 -14.89
N GLN A 455 -20.55 -1.61 -14.10
CA GLN A 455 -19.79 -0.44 -14.56
C GLN A 455 -18.33 -0.61 -14.16
N VAL A 456 -17.40 -0.28 -15.05
CA VAL A 456 -15.98 -0.12 -14.68
C VAL A 456 -15.76 1.33 -14.30
N GLU A 457 -15.19 1.56 -13.12
CA GLU A 457 -14.81 2.90 -12.67
C GLU A 457 -13.40 2.83 -12.10
N LEU A 458 -12.45 3.45 -12.79
CA LEU A 458 -11.06 3.48 -12.36
C LEU A 458 -10.76 4.78 -11.60
N VAL A 459 -10.03 4.63 -10.51
CA VAL A 459 -9.49 5.70 -9.70
C VAL A 459 -8.00 5.48 -9.54
N ALA A 460 -7.17 6.45 -9.91
CA ALA A 460 -5.71 6.35 -9.78
C ALA A 460 -5.15 7.46 -8.90
N ASP A 461 -4.61 7.09 -7.75
CA ASP A 461 -3.93 7.98 -6.81
C ASP A 461 -2.41 7.90 -7.01
N LYS A 462 -1.71 9.03 -6.95
CA LYS A 462 -0.23 9.07 -7.01
C LYS A 462 0.35 9.93 -5.90
N THR A 463 1.20 9.32 -5.08
CA THR A 463 1.95 9.98 -4.01
C THR A 463 3.44 9.96 -4.31
N VAL A 464 4.18 10.85 -3.66
CA VAL A 464 5.64 10.92 -3.74
C VAL A 464 6.20 11.20 -2.35
N GLU A 465 7.33 10.58 -2.03
CA GLU A 465 8.09 10.86 -0.82
C GLU A 465 9.59 10.86 -1.12
N PRO A 466 10.38 11.73 -0.46
CA PRO A 466 11.83 11.72 -0.61
C PRO A 466 12.44 10.52 0.13
N VAL A 467 13.47 9.92 -0.45
CA VAL A 467 14.38 8.98 0.21
C VAL A 467 15.52 9.81 0.78
N ASP A 468 15.27 10.38 1.96
CA ASP A 468 16.21 11.21 2.71
C ASP A 468 17.38 10.36 3.21
N ASN A 469 18.46 10.31 2.40
CA ASN A 469 19.63 9.47 2.68
C ASN A 469 20.59 10.13 3.68
N ASN A 470 20.50 11.46 3.88
CA ASN A 470 21.40 12.21 4.77
C ASN A 470 20.74 12.55 6.13
N GLY A 471 19.43 12.34 6.27
CA GLY A 471 18.64 12.51 7.48
C GLY A 471 18.35 13.97 7.85
N ASN A 472 18.49 14.91 6.91
CA ASN A 472 18.33 16.35 7.19
C ASN A 472 16.87 16.83 7.06
N GLY A 473 15.95 15.96 6.63
CA GLY A 473 14.53 16.26 6.46
C GLY A 473 14.22 17.20 5.29
N LYS A 474 15.19 17.44 4.40
CA LYS A 474 15.06 18.25 3.19
C LYS A 474 14.93 17.34 1.98
N THR A 475 14.54 17.92 0.85
CA THR A 475 14.51 17.21 -0.44
C THR A 475 15.43 17.94 -1.40
N GLU A 476 16.55 17.32 -1.75
CA GLU A 476 17.72 18.00 -2.31
C GLU A 476 18.24 17.31 -3.59
N PRO A 477 18.99 18.04 -4.45
CA PRO A 477 19.64 17.45 -5.62
C PRO A 477 20.51 16.24 -5.28
N GLY A 478 20.28 15.12 -5.98
CA GLY A 478 21.02 13.87 -5.80
C GLY A 478 20.29 12.81 -4.97
N GLU A 479 19.22 13.18 -4.27
CA GLU A 479 18.37 12.25 -3.55
C GLU A 479 17.38 11.52 -4.46
N ASP A 480 16.86 10.38 -3.99
CA ASP A 480 15.83 9.63 -4.70
C ASP A 480 14.44 10.06 -4.25
N LEU A 481 13.47 10.04 -5.15
CA LEU A 481 12.04 10.20 -4.90
C LEU A 481 11.37 8.84 -5.14
N LEU A 482 10.61 8.36 -4.17
CA LEU A 482 9.76 7.18 -4.31
C LEU A 482 8.35 7.61 -4.71
N TYR A 483 7.96 7.27 -5.94
CA TYR A 483 6.58 7.42 -6.39
C TYR A 483 5.80 6.13 -6.12
N LYS A 484 4.58 6.29 -5.61
CA LYS A 484 3.62 5.20 -5.41
C LYS A 484 2.31 5.55 -6.11
N VAL A 485 1.84 4.66 -6.97
CA VAL A 485 0.58 4.78 -7.72
C VAL A 485 -0.34 3.64 -7.34
N ILE A 486 -1.58 3.96 -6.97
CA ILE A 486 -2.61 2.97 -6.64
C ILE A 486 -3.79 3.16 -7.59
N ILE A 487 -4.03 2.17 -8.43
CA ILE A 487 -5.14 2.13 -9.40
C ILE A 487 -6.20 1.20 -8.84
N ARG A 488 -7.37 1.73 -8.47
CA ARG A 488 -8.51 0.98 -7.92
C ARG A 488 -9.63 0.90 -8.92
N ASN A 489 -10.29 -0.25 -9.01
CA ASN A 489 -11.57 -0.36 -9.69
C ASN A 489 -12.70 -0.22 -8.67
N THR A 490 -13.31 0.95 -8.58
CA THR A 490 -14.45 1.23 -7.69
C THR A 490 -15.79 0.81 -8.28
N GLY A 491 -15.78 0.33 -9.53
CA GLY A 491 -16.94 -0.18 -10.23
C GLY A 491 -17.34 -1.60 -9.79
N THR A 492 -18.33 -2.15 -10.50
CA THR A 492 -18.94 -3.46 -10.26
C THR A 492 -18.59 -4.50 -11.32
N ALA A 493 -17.88 -4.12 -12.39
CA ALA A 493 -17.38 -5.03 -13.42
C ALA A 493 -15.84 -5.06 -13.48
N ASN A 494 -15.27 -6.15 -13.99
CA ASN A 494 -13.83 -6.25 -14.25
C ASN A 494 -13.39 -5.18 -15.24
N SER A 495 -12.35 -4.41 -14.89
CA SER A 495 -11.60 -3.63 -15.85
C SER A 495 -10.65 -4.56 -16.59
N THR A 496 -10.63 -4.54 -17.92
CA THR A 496 -9.73 -5.39 -18.73
C THR A 496 -8.83 -4.54 -19.63
N ASN A 497 -7.67 -5.10 -20.00
CA ASN A 497 -6.66 -4.40 -20.78
C ASN A 497 -6.28 -3.05 -20.14
N THR A 498 -6.19 -3.00 -18.82
CA THR A 498 -5.82 -1.79 -18.09
C THR A 498 -4.36 -1.49 -18.32
N ILE A 499 -4.09 -0.33 -18.91
CA ILE A 499 -2.75 0.14 -19.29
C ILE A 499 -2.42 1.35 -18.43
N PHE A 500 -1.27 1.28 -17.76
CA PHE A 500 -0.67 2.41 -17.04
C PHE A 500 0.47 3.01 -17.86
N ARG A 501 0.50 4.35 -17.95
CA ARG A 501 1.51 5.13 -18.66
C ARG A 501 2.16 6.12 -17.72
N GLU A 502 3.48 6.11 -17.71
CA GLU A 502 4.30 7.00 -16.89
C GLU A 502 5.38 7.67 -17.72
N THR A 503 5.71 8.90 -17.37
CA THR A 503 6.86 9.63 -17.90
C THR A 503 7.78 10.02 -16.77
N ILE A 504 9.09 9.93 -16.98
CA ILE A 504 10.03 10.42 -15.98
C ILE A 504 9.88 11.93 -15.87
N PRO A 505 9.64 12.49 -14.67
CA PRO A 505 9.44 13.92 -14.51
C PRO A 505 10.72 14.69 -14.84
N GLU A 506 10.55 15.89 -15.36
CA GLU A 506 11.67 16.77 -15.71
C GLU A 506 12.58 17.00 -14.50
N ASN A 507 13.89 17.18 -14.75
CA ASN A 507 14.92 17.34 -13.73
C ASN A 507 15.14 16.13 -12.80
N THR A 508 14.64 14.95 -13.22
CA THR A 508 14.95 13.69 -12.56
C THR A 508 15.47 12.65 -13.55
N THR A 509 16.12 11.61 -13.03
CA THR A 509 16.60 10.45 -13.81
C THR A 509 16.01 9.18 -13.20
N TYR A 510 15.49 8.27 -14.01
CA TYR A 510 14.98 6.98 -13.53
C TYR A 510 16.08 6.18 -12.79
N VAL A 511 15.73 5.51 -11.69
CA VAL A 511 16.60 4.56 -11.01
C VAL A 511 16.33 3.14 -11.55
N PRO A 512 17.24 2.55 -12.35
CA PRO A 512 17.01 1.23 -12.97
C PRO A 512 16.71 0.13 -11.97
N GLY A 513 15.78 -0.77 -12.31
CA GLY A 513 15.35 -1.89 -11.48
C GLY A 513 14.56 -1.50 -10.23
N SER A 514 14.12 -0.24 -10.12
CA SER A 514 13.36 0.24 -8.96
C SER A 514 11.86 -0.03 -9.05
N THR A 515 11.36 -0.45 -10.21
CA THR A 515 9.92 -0.56 -10.46
C THR A 515 9.33 -1.87 -9.93
N THR A 516 8.23 -1.76 -9.19
CA THR A 516 7.42 -2.90 -8.77
C THR A 516 5.96 -2.75 -9.18
N LEU A 517 5.28 -3.88 -9.38
CA LEU A 517 3.84 -4.01 -9.53
C LEU A 517 3.35 -5.04 -8.52
N ASN A 518 2.49 -4.62 -7.59
CA ASN A 518 2.02 -5.42 -6.46
C ASN A 518 3.19 -6.07 -5.72
N GLU A 519 4.20 -5.26 -5.38
CA GLU A 519 5.45 -5.65 -4.69
C GLU A 519 6.40 -6.57 -5.50
N ASN A 520 6.00 -7.02 -6.70
CA ASN A 520 6.85 -7.83 -7.57
C ASN A 520 7.65 -6.93 -8.52
N ALA A 521 8.94 -7.21 -8.68
CA ALA A 521 9.80 -6.46 -9.60
C ALA A 521 9.30 -6.56 -11.05
N VAL A 522 9.26 -5.43 -11.75
CA VAL A 522 8.96 -5.33 -13.18
C VAL A 522 10.24 -5.01 -13.93
N ALA A 523 10.55 -5.78 -14.97
CA ALA A 523 11.78 -5.58 -15.74
C ALA A 523 11.76 -4.27 -16.54
N ASP A 524 12.87 -3.54 -16.47
CA ASP A 524 13.12 -2.32 -17.23
C ASP A 524 13.05 -2.55 -18.75
N VAL A 525 12.70 -1.49 -19.49
CA VAL A 525 12.69 -1.49 -20.97
C VAL A 525 13.84 -0.61 -21.45
N ASP A 526 14.89 -1.22 -21.99
CA ASP A 526 16.12 -0.55 -22.43
C ASP A 526 16.73 0.38 -21.35
N GLY A 527 16.65 -0.04 -20.08
CA GLY A 527 17.13 0.75 -18.93
C GLY A 527 16.25 1.93 -18.53
N ASN A 528 15.05 2.06 -19.12
CA ASN A 528 14.03 3.04 -18.76
C ASN A 528 12.88 2.40 -17.98
N ILE A 529 12.04 3.26 -17.39
CA ILE A 529 10.84 2.83 -16.68
C ILE A 529 9.96 1.94 -17.56
N PRO A 530 9.47 0.79 -17.04
CA PRO A 530 8.69 -0.16 -17.82
C PRO A 530 7.40 0.43 -18.41
N PHE A 531 6.87 1.49 -17.83
CA PHE A 531 5.58 2.08 -18.21
C PHE A 531 5.70 3.29 -19.16
N ALA A 532 6.88 3.51 -19.76
CA ALA A 532 7.11 4.60 -20.70
C ALA A 532 6.32 4.48 -22.02
N GLY A 533 6.19 5.59 -22.74
CA GLY A 533 5.67 5.63 -24.11
C GLY A 533 4.22 5.15 -24.21
N ASN A 534 4.03 3.91 -24.70
CA ASN A 534 2.70 3.32 -24.83
C ASN A 534 2.12 2.71 -23.54
N GLY A 535 2.90 2.71 -22.46
CA GLY A 535 2.50 2.10 -21.20
C GLY A 535 2.52 0.58 -21.26
N ASN A 536 2.26 -0.03 -20.12
CA ASN A 536 2.18 -1.48 -19.97
C ASN A 536 0.94 -1.90 -19.19
N LEU A 537 0.54 -3.16 -19.36
CA LEU A 537 -0.60 -3.73 -18.66
C LEU A 537 -0.34 -3.79 -17.16
N VAL A 538 -1.38 -3.50 -16.38
CA VAL A 538 -1.37 -3.57 -14.91
C VAL A 538 -2.62 -4.28 -14.42
N ASN A 539 -2.46 -5.10 -13.39
CA ASN A 539 -3.53 -5.96 -12.86
C ASN A 539 -3.52 -5.96 -11.34
N SER A 540 -4.65 -6.31 -10.73
CA SER A 540 -4.72 -6.60 -9.29
C SER A 540 -3.98 -7.91 -8.96
N PRO A 541 -3.58 -8.13 -7.68
CA PRO A 541 -2.98 -9.39 -7.25
C PRO A 541 -3.80 -10.62 -7.66
N GLY A 542 -3.13 -11.65 -8.18
CA GLY A 542 -3.78 -12.90 -8.63
C GLY A 542 -4.36 -12.87 -10.05
N GLU A 543 -4.52 -11.68 -10.64
CA GLU A 543 -5.09 -11.52 -11.98
C GLU A 543 -4.02 -11.44 -13.09
N GLN A 544 -4.44 -11.56 -14.36
CA GLN A 544 -3.56 -11.47 -15.54
C GLN A 544 -4.17 -10.61 -16.65
N ASN A 545 -3.40 -10.35 -17.72
CA ASN A 545 -3.84 -9.65 -18.93
C ASN A 545 -4.47 -8.27 -18.67
N GLY A 546 -3.93 -7.53 -17.70
CA GLY A 546 -4.39 -6.19 -17.37
C GLY A 546 -5.77 -6.14 -16.72
N MET A 547 -6.17 -7.19 -15.99
CA MET A 547 -7.45 -7.21 -15.27
C MET A 547 -7.34 -6.57 -13.89
N ILE A 548 -8.25 -5.65 -13.55
CA ILE A 548 -8.46 -5.17 -12.17
C ILE A 548 -9.90 -5.51 -11.78
N ALA A 549 -10.04 -6.47 -10.87
CA ALA A 549 -11.35 -6.92 -10.38
C ALA A 549 -12.08 -5.82 -9.58
N PRO A 550 -13.43 -5.85 -9.50
CA PRO A 550 -14.22 -4.95 -8.67
C PRO A 550 -13.73 -4.88 -7.22
N GLY A 551 -13.53 -3.68 -6.71
CA GLY A 551 -13.04 -3.44 -5.35
C GLY A 551 -11.54 -3.69 -5.14
N GLU A 552 -10.85 -4.28 -6.12
CA GLU A 552 -9.42 -4.57 -6.05
C GLU A 552 -8.56 -3.43 -6.62
N SER A 553 -7.25 -3.52 -6.40
CA SER A 553 -6.30 -2.50 -6.84
C SER A 553 -4.98 -3.06 -7.37
N ALA A 554 -4.37 -2.33 -8.30
CA ALA A 554 -2.98 -2.50 -8.72
C ALA A 554 -2.12 -1.42 -8.04
N THR A 555 -1.01 -1.81 -7.44
CA THR A 555 -0.05 -0.88 -6.80
C THR A 555 1.26 -0.88 -7.55
N ILE A 556 1.75 0.30 -7.93
CA ILE A 556 3.00 0.48 -8.67
C ILE A 556 3.91 1.39 -7.86
N GLU A 557 5.17 1.00 -7.70
CA GLU A 557 6.18 1.84 -7.06
C GLU A 557 7.39 1.96 -7.99
N PHE A 558 8.01 3.13 -8.04
CA PHE A 558 9.26 3.35 -8.77
C PHE A 558 10.05 4.52 -8.18
N ARG A 559 11.37 4.53 -8.40
CA ARG A 559 12.25 5.62 -7.94
C ARG A 559 12.81 6.42 -9.09
N VAL A 560 12.96 7.72 -8.86
CA VAL A 560 13.73 8.63 -9.71
C VAL A 560 14.71 9.39 -8.83
N ARG A 561 15.89 9.72 -9.35
CA ARG A 561 16.88 10.57 -8.69
C ARG A 561 16.72 12.01 -9.13
N ILE A 562 16.70 12.94 -8.20
CA ILE A 562 16.75 14.38 -8.50
C ILE A 562 18.11 14.68 -9.13
N ASN A 563 18.13 15.31 -10.29
CA ASN A 563 19.38 15.62 -10.98
C ASN A 563 20.22 16.58 -10.12
N ASN A 564 21.52 16.32 -10.01
CA ASN A 564 22.47 17.18 -9.32
C ASN A 564 23.62 17.55 -10.28
N PRO A 565 23.80 18.83 -10.64
CA PRO A 565 23.05 20.00 -10.17
C PRO A 565 21.67 20.17 -10.83
N LEU A 566 20.80 20.95 -10.19
CA LEU A 566 19.54 21.41 -10.79
C LEU A 566 19.70 22.74 -11.55
N PRO A 567 18.95 22.95 -12.65
CA PRO A 567 18.90 24.25 -13.31
C PRO A 567 18.40 25.36 -12.35
N PRO A 568 18.84 26.62 -12.52
CA PRO A 568 18.36 27.74 -11.72
C PRO A 568 16.83 27.90 -11.77
N GLY A 569 16.23 28.17 -10.60
CA GLY A 569 14.79 28.45 -10.47
C GLY A 569 13.89 27.21 -10.30
N VAL A 570 14.44 26.00 -10.35
CA VAL A 570 13.69 24.77 -10.07
C VAL A 570 13.52 24.63 -8.55
N THR A 571 12.29 24.75 -8.06
CA THR A 571 11.93 24.65 -6.62
C THR A 571 10.93 23.54 -6.32
N GLN A 572 10.47 22.82 -7.34
CA GLN A 572 9.55 21.69 -7.21
C GLN A 572 9.69 20.74 -8.40
N ILE A 573 9.39 19.46 -8.17
CA ILE A 573 9.23 18.45 -9.21
C ILE A 573 7.74 18.11 -9.31
N LEU A 574 7.21 18.09 -10.53
CA LEU A 574 5.82 17.74 -10.82
C LEU A 574 5.78 16.46 -11.66
N ASN A 575 4.88 15.54 -11.32
CA ASN A 575 4.69 14.34 -12.11
C ASN A 575 3.20 13.93 -12.19
N GLN A 576 2.76 13.51 -13.38
CA GLN A 576 1.40 13.03 -13.61
C GLN A 576 1.43 11.88 -14.61
N ALA A 577 0.79 10.77 -14.24
CA ALA A 577 0.66 9.60 -15.08
C ALA A 577 -0.78 9.43 -15.57
N THR A 578 -1.00 8.48 -16.47
CA THR A 578 -2.34 8.15 -16.95
C THR A 578 -2.65 6.66 -16.85
N VAL A 579 -3.94 6.35 -16.72
CA VAL A 579 -4.46 4.98 -16.80
C VAL A 579 -5.66 4.96 -17.73
N LYS A 580 -5.79 3.88 -18.50
CA LYS A 580 -6.97 3.59 -19.31
C LYS A 580 -7.26 2.10 -19.31
N SER A 581 -8.48 1.72 -19.65
CA SER A 581 -8.85 0.32 -19.88
C SER A 581 -9.62 0.19 -21.19
N GLU A 582 -10.06 -1.00 -21.53
CA GLU A 582 -10.96 -1.21 -22.67
C GLU A 582 -12.34 -0.57 -22.44
N GLN A 583 -12.78 -0.49 -21.18
CA GLN A 583 -14.10 0.03 -20.80
C GLN A 583 -14.10 1.51 -20.41
N THR A 584 -12.94 2.10 -20.14
CA THR A 584 -12.83 3.49 -19.66
C THR A 584 -11.92 4.32 -20.55
N ASN A 585 -12.26 5.60 -20.71
CA ASN A 585 -11.34 6.58 -21.28
C ASN A 585 -10.08 6.71 -20.42
N GLU A 586 -9.05 7.33 -21.01
CA GLU A 586 -7.84 7.68 -20.28
C GLU A 586 -8.14 8.72 -19.20
N ILE A 587 -7.72 8.43 -17.97
CA ILE A 587 -7.78 9.32 -16.82
C ILE A 587 -6.36 9.59 -16.33
N LYS A 588 -6.18 10.72 -15.65
CA LYS A 588 -4.90 11.07 -15.01
C LYS A 588 -4.86 10.57 -13.57
N THR A 589 -3.66 10.33 -13.08
CA THR A 589 -3.43 10.15 -11.65
C THR A 589 -3.72 11.45 -10.91
N ARG A 590 -4.45 11.36 -9.81
CA ARG A 590 -4.73 12.48 -8.91
C ARG A 590 -3.75 12.51 -7.74
N ASN A 591 -3.43 13.71 -7.25
CA ASN A 591 -2.74 13.89 -5.98
C ASN A 591 -3.73 13.74 -4.81
N PRO A 592 -3.56 12.76 -3.91
CA PRO A 592 -4.46 12.56 -2.76
C PRO A 592 -4.56 13.77 -1.82
N ASP A 593 -3.57 14.65 -1.81
CA ASP A 593 -3.59 15.88 -0.99
C ASP A 593 -4.50 16.97 -1.59
N THR A 594 -4.88 16.83 -2.87
CA THR A 594 -5.81 17.72 -3.57
C THR A 594 -6.93 16.93 -4.25
N PRO A 595 -7.78 16.20 -3.49
CA PRO A 595 -8.69 15.19 -4.05
C PRO A 595 -9.81 15.76 -4.93
N ASN A 596 -10.04 17.07 -4.89
CA ASN A 596 -11.08 17.77 -5.67
C ASN A 596 -10.60 18.24 -7.04
N ASP A 597 -9.32 18.05 -7.38
CA ASP A 597 -8.75 18.41 -8.68
C ASP A 597 -8.13 17.16 -9.34
N PRO A 598 -8.88 16.45 -10.19
CA PRO A 598 -8.41 15.23 -10.85
C PRO A 598 -7.30 15.48 -11.89
N ASP A 599 -7.07 16.74 -12.27
CA ASP A 599 -6.02 17.15 -13.19
C ASP A 599 -4.76 17.67 -12.47
N SER A 600 -4.77 17.72 -11.13
CA SER A 600 -3.63 18.16 -10.33
C SER A 600 -2.49 17.13 -10.36
N PRO A 601 -1.27 17.52 -10.83
CA PRO A 601 -0.10 16.65 -10.79
C PRO A 601 0.34 16.40 -9.33
N THR A 602 1.07 15.32 -9.10
CA THR A 602 1.77 15.11 -7.84
C THR A 602 2.97 16.06 -7.79
N ILE A 603 3.08 16.85 -6.72
CA ILE A 603 4.10 17.89 -6.56
C ILE A 603 4.95 17.56 -5.34
N ILE A 604 6.27 17.68 -5.48
CA ILE A 604 7.20 17.66 -4.35
C ILE A 604 8.08 18.92 -4.36
N PRO A 605 8.06 19.74 -3.30
CA PRO A 605 9.00 20.84 -3.14
C PRO A 605 10.43 20.31 -3.03
N ILE A 606 11.38 21.09 -3.54
CA ILE A 606 12.81 20.81 -3.44
C ILE A 606 13.55 22.05 -2.97
N ILE A 607 14.65 21.83 -2.26
CA ILE A 607 15.56 22.90 -1.84
C ILE A 607 16.72 22.95 -2.85
N PRO A 608 16.90 24.06 -3.60
CA PRO A 608 18.01 24.20 -4.53
C PRO A 608 19.36 24.25 -3.81
N SER A 609 20.46 24.09 -4.55
CA SER A 609 21.81 23.98 -3.98
C SER A 609 22.74 25.10 -4.45
N ALA A 610 23.52 25.65 -3.53
CA ALA A 610 24.58 26.63 -3.80
C ALA A 610 25.74 26.36 -2.83
N ASP A 611 26.96 26.26 -3.36
CA ASP A 611 28.22 26.03 -2.62
C ASP A 611 28.87 27.37 -2.28
N LEU A 612 29.00 27.67 -0.99
CA LEU A 612 29.71 28.84 -0.48
C LEU A 612 31.11 28.44 0.00
N GLY A 613 32.13 29.12 -0.50
CA GLY A 613 33.49 29.02 0.01
C GLY A 613 33.89 30.29 0.75
N VAL A 614 34.49 30.16 1.92
CA VAL A 614 35.11 31.27 2.64
C VAL A 614 36.62 31.07 2.80
N ILE A 615 37.38 32.16 2.63
CA ILE A 615 38.83 32.21 2.86
C ILE A 615 39.14 33.43 3.73
N LYS A 616 40.06 33.29 4.68
CA LYS A 616 40.45 34.35 5.60
C LYS A 616 41.96 34.59 5.60
N THR A 617 42.35 35.85 5.54
CA THR A 617 43.75 36.30 5.63
C THR A 617 43.88 37.47 6.60
N ALA A 618 45.09 37.78 7.07
CA ALA A 618 45.35 38.97 7.88
C ALA A 618 46.66 39.66 7.51
N GLU A 619 46.67 40.98 7.64
CA GLU A 619 47.84 41.83 7.48
C GLU A 619 47.88 42.90 8.60
N PRO A 620 48.97 43.01 9.38
CA PRO A 620 50.11 42.09 9.40
C PRO A 620 49.73 40.70 9.97
N SER A 621 50.42 39.66 9.54
CA SER A 621 50.21 38.28 10.04
C SER A 621 50.89 38.00 11.39
N THR A 622 51.80 38.87 11.81
CA THR A 622 52.50 38.87 13.10
C THR A 622 52.46 40.29 13.69
N PRO A 623 51.32 40.71 14.27
CA PRO A 623 51.16 42.02 14.90
C PRO A 623 51.83 42.08 16.29
N ASN A 624 52.37 43.24 16.65
CA ASN A 624 52.73 43.53 18.04
C ASN A 624 51.48 43.90 18.84
N VAL A 625 51.56 43.78 20.17
CA VAL A 625 50.50 44.29 21.05
C VAL A 625 50.28 45.79 20.81
N GLY A 626 49.03 46.16 20.54
CA GLY A 626 48.60 47.50 20.17
C GLY A 626 48.52 47.76 18.66
N ASP A 627 49.05 46.86 17.81
CA ASP A 627 48.93 46.99 16.36
C ASP A 627 47.49 46.71 15.90
N GLN A 628 47.10 47.37 14.81
CA GLN A 628 45.85 47.07 14.11
C GLN A 628 46.08 46.00 13.04
N VAL A 629 45.31 44.92 13.14
CA VAL A 629 45.27 43.82 12.18
C VAL A 629 44.07 44.01 11.26
N THR A 630 44.30 43.99 9.95
CA THR A 630 43.24 43.93 8.95
C THR A 630 43.03 42.49 8.52
N PHE A 631 41.90 41.91 8.90
CA PHE A 631 41.45 40.62 8.39
C PHE A 631 40.69 40.83 7.08
N THR A 632 41.02 40.06 6.04
CA THR A 632 40.27 40.03 4.78
C THR A 632 39.57 38.68 4.65
N ILE A 633 38.24 38.71 4.66
CA ILE A 633 37.37 37.55 4.44
C ILE A 633 36.91 37.62 2.99
N GLU A 634 37.15 36.55 2.22
CA GLU A 634 36.68 36.39 0.85
C GLU A 634 35.60 35.31 0.81
N LEU A 635 34.39 35.67 0.38
CA LEU A 635 33.24 34.79 0.22
C LEU A 635 32.99 34.56 -1.27
N THR A 636 32.90 33.30 -1.69
CA THR A 636 32.64 32.90 -3.08
C THR A 636 31.41 32.01 -3.16
N ASN A 637 30.51 32.22 -4.13
CA ASN A 637 29.50 31.23 -4.51
C ASN A 637 30.03 30.37 -5.68
N ASN A 638 30.44 29.13 -5.42
CA ASN A 638 30.98 28.20 -6.42
C ASN A 638 29.89 27.60 -7.33
N GLY A 639 28.61 27.91 -7.10
CA GLY A 639 27.46 27.42 -7.86
C GLY A 639 26.86 26.15 -7.25
N PRO A 640 25.94 25.46 -7.94
CA PRO A 640 25.44 25.73 -9.29
C PRO A 640 24.35 26.81 -9.38
N ASN A 641 23.75 27.23 -8.25
CA ASN A 641 22.68 28.21 -8.23
C ASN A 641 23.08 29.50 -7.48
N THR A 642 22.28 30.54 -7.64
CA THR A 642 22.39 31.79 -6.87
C THR A 642 22.14 31.50 -5.38
N ALA A 643 23.02 31.97 -4.51
CA ALA A 643 22.87 31.90 -3.07
C ALA A 643 22.05 33.11 -2.57
N THR A 644 21.10 32.89 -1.66
CA THR A 644 20.25 33.93 -1.08
C THR A 644 20.21 33.84 0.44
N GLY A 645 19.91 34.97 1.08
CA GLY A 645 19.86 35.05 2.54
C GLY A 645 21.22 34.80 3.20
N VAL A 646 22.32 35.04 2.47
CA VAL A 646 23.67 34.72 2.89
C VAL A 646 24.09 35.63 4.05
N GLU A 647 24.46 34.98 5.16
CA GLU A 647 25.02 35.62 6.36
C GLU A 647 26.30 34.88 6.75
N ILE A 648 27.37 35.62 7.06
CA ILE A 648 28.66 35.10 7.51
C ILE A 648 28.90 35.55 8.95
N LEU A 649 29.36 34.66 9.83
CA LEU A 649 29.68 34.94 11.23
C LEU A 649 31.21 35.07 11.40
N GLU A 650 31.63 36.22 11.91
CA GLU A 650 33.01 36.54 12.25
C GLU A 650 33.25 36.34 13.76
N GLU A 651 33.88 35.21 14.13
CA GLU A 651 34.13 34.86 15.53
C GLU A 651 35.44 35.47 16.05
N LEU A 652 35.49 36.80 16.13
CA LEU A 652 36.64 37.51 16.70
C LEU A 652 36.87 37.06 18.17
N PRO A 653 38.03 36.47 18.52
CA PRO A 653 38.29 36.01 19.87
C PRO A 653 38.59 37.18 20.82
N ASP A 654 38.42 36.94 22.11
CA ASP A 654 38.88 37.87 23.15
C ASP A 654 40.41 38.05 23.02
N GLY A 655 40.91 39.27 23.26
CA GLY A 655 42.28 39.67 22.93
C GLY A 655 42.40 40.48 21.64
N PHE A 656 41.30 40.63 20.89
CA PHE A 656 41.15 41.67 19.88
C PHE A 656 40.05 42.68 20.23
N THR A 657 40.29 43.96 19.96
CA THR A 657 39.27 45.02 20.03
C THR A 657 38.89 45.48 18.62
N PHE A 658 37.62 45.32 18.26
CA PHE A 658 37.08 45.78 16.97
C PHE A 658 37.27 47.29 16.76
N VAL A 659 37.72 47.68 15.56
CA VAL A 659 37.95 49.07 15.16
C VAL A 659 36.98 49.51 14.07
N SER A 660 36.96 48.80 12.95
CA SER A 660 36.14 49.16 11.78
C SER A 660 35.94 48.00 10.83
N ASP A 661 34.89 48.07 10.02
CA ASP A 661 34.58 47.15 8.94
C ASP A 661 34.38 47.90 7.61
N ASN A 662 34.62 47.20 6.50
CA ASN A 662 34.38 47.68 5.14
C ASN A 662 33.95 46.50 4.24
N PRO A 663 32.66 46.11 4.27
CA PRO A 663 32.13 45.08 3.37
C PRO A 663 31.99 45.60 1.94
N SER A 664 32.36 44.79 0.94
CA SER A 664 32.13 45.10 -0.48
C SER A 664 30.64 45.06 -0.86
N GLN A 665 29.86 44.24 -0.16
CA GLN A 665 28.42 44.08 -0.31
C GLN A 665 27.75 43.90 1.06
N GLY A 666 26.55 44.48 1.22
CA GLY A 666 25.75 44.29 2.42
C GLY A 666 26.25 45.14 3.61
N THR A 667 26.06 44.62 4.83
CA THR A 667 26.43 45.33 6.07
C THR A 667 26.95 44.35 7.12
N TYR A 668 27.96 44.76 7.89
CA TYR A 668 28.40 44.05 9.08
C TYR A 668 27.83 44.70 10.35
N ASP A 669 27.40 43.89 11.31
CA ASP A 669 27.00 44.35 12.65
C ASP A 669 27.95 43.78 13.70
N SER A 670 28.73 44.67 14.33
CA SER A 670 29.74 44.30 15.33
C SER A 670 29.16 43.74 16.63
N ASN A 671 27.88 43.95 16.93
CA ASN A 671 27.26 43.39 18.13
C ASN A 671 26.91 41.92 17.96
N SER A 672 26.32 41.57 16.81
CA SER A 672 25.97 40.19 16.45
C SER A 672 27.14 39.45 15.79
N ARG A 673 28.14 40.19 15.31
CA ARG A 673 29.29 39.72 14.54
C ARG A 673 28.89 39.07 13.20
N ILE A 674 27.75 39.49 12.66
CA ILE A 674 27.19 38.94 11.41
C ILE A 674 27.44 39.92 10.27
N TRP A 675 27.99 39.41 9.17
CA TRP A 675 28.02 40.05 7.87
C TRP A 675 26.85 39.59 7.02
N THR A 676 25.87 40.47 6.82
CA THR A 676 24.68 40.19 6.01
C THR A 676 24.95 40.57 4.56
N VAL A 677 25.24 39.57 3.72
CA VAL A 677 25.63 39.75 2.31
C VAL A 677 24.40 39.81 1.40
N GLY A 678 23.37 39.01 1.69
CA GLY A 678 22.14 38.95 0.90
C GLY A 678 22.21 37.92 -0.23
N THR A 679 22.25 38.38 -1.48
CA THR A 679 22.25 37.52 -2.67
C THR A 679 23.62 37.48 -3.32
N LEU A 680 24.09 36.29 -3.70
CA LEU A 680 25.37 36.06 -4.36
C LEU A 680 25.15 35.21 -5.62
N GLU A 681 25.39 35.79 -6.80
CA GLU A 681 25.25 35.06 -8.06
C GLU A 681 26.35 34.00 -8.21
N THR A 682 26.11 32.97 -9.04
CA THR A 682 27.11 31.91 -9.27
C THR A 682 28.42 32.49 -9.83
N GLY A 683 29.53 32.16 -9.18
CA GLY A 683 30.88 32.65 -9.48
C GLY A 683 31.20 34.04 -8.94
N GLN A 684 30.27 34.70 -8.25
CA GLN A 684 30.51 36.01 -7.63
C GLN A 684 31.34 35.85 -6.35
N ILE A 685 32.25 36.81 -6.14
CA ILE A 685 33.13 36.91 -4.98
C ILE A 685 32.87 38.25 -4.31
N GLU A 686 32.67 38.25 -3.00
CA GLU A 686 32.54 39.45 -2.17
C GLU A 686 33.49 39.38 -0.99
N THR A 687 33.93 40.52 -0.48
CA THR A 687 34.90 40.61 0.60
C THR A 687 34.41 41.44 1.78
N LEU A 688 34.94 41.12 2.97
CA LEU A 688 34.84 41.94 4.17
C LEU A 688 36.25 42.23 4.68
N GLU A 689 36.64 43.51 4.65
CA GLU A 689 37.80 44.00 5.38
C GLU A 689 37.37 44.34 6.81
N PHE A 690 38.01 43.71 7.79
CA PHE A 690 37.68 43.79 9.20
C PHE A 690 38.93 44.15 10.01
N VAL A 691 38.92 45.33 10.65
CA VAL A 691 40.09 45.85 11.40
C VAL A 691 39.86 45.69 12.90
N ALA A 692 40.83 45.11 13.59
CA ALA A 692 40.84 44.99 15.04
C ALA A 692 42.24 45.24 15.63
N THR A 693 42.31 45.81 16.83
CA THR A 693 43.55 45.98 17.59
C THR A 693 43.90 44.69 18.32
N TYR A 694 45.16 44.23 18.24
CA TYR A 694 45.66 43.09 19.00
C TYR A 694 46.07 43.54 20.41
N ASP A 695 45.32 43.14 21.44
CA ASP A 695 45.42 43.74 22.79
C ASP A 695 46.31 42.97 23.77
N VAL A 696 46.59 41.69 23.49
CA VAL A 696 47.33 40.79 24.39
C VAL A 696 48.33 39.97 23.58
N ASN A 697 49.53 39.74 24.11
CA ASN A 697 50.53 38.89 23.47
C ASN A 697 50.20 37.40 23.72
N GLU A 698 49.14 36.92 23.09
CA GLU A 698 48.70 35.52 23.16
C GLU A 698 48.46 34.95 21.76
N ARG A 699 48.61 33.63 21.63
CA ARG A 699 48.24 32.92 20.41
C ARG A 699 46.72 32.91 20.24
N LEU A 700 46.20 33.72 19.33
CA LEU A 700 44.77 33.84 19.05
C LEU A 700 44.37 33.13 17.75
N VAL A 701 43.17 32.54 17.73
CA VAL A 701 42.59 31.91 16.53
C VAL A 701 41.32 32.66 16.16
N ASN A 702 41.34 33.33 15.01
CA ASN A 702 40.18 34.04 14.50
C ASN A 702 39.48 33.20 13.43
N THR A 703 38.18 32.92 13.61
CA THR A 703 37.41 32.01 12.74
C THR A 703 36.29 32.75 12.03
N VAL A 704 36.08 32.44 10.76
CA VAL A 704 34.92 32.87 9.98
C VAL A 704 34.14 31.65 9.52
N LYS A 705 32.81 31.73 9.50
CA LYS A 705 31.96 30.65 8.98
C LYS A 705 30.67 31.16 8.36
N VAL A 706 30.12 30.39 7.42
CA VAL A 706 28.77 30.60 6.92
C VAL A 706 27.78 30.41 8.07
N ASN A 707 27.03 31.46 8.38
CA ASN A 707 26.03 31.47 9.46
C ASN A 707 24.66 31.03 8.94
N LYS A 708 24.32 31.44 7.72
CA LYS A 708 23.03 31.17 7.10
C LYS A 708 23.11 31.19 5.57
N LEU A 709 22.35 30.28 4.97
CA LEU A 709 22.10 30.15 3.55
C LEU A 709 20.69 29.59 3.35
N ASP A 710 19.92 30.11 2.40
CA ASP A 710 18.57 29.60 2.10
C ASP A 710 18.61 28.28 1.29
N GLN A 711 19.64 28.11 0.46
CA GLN A 711 19.93 26.89 -0.31
C GLN A 711 20.62 25.83 0.55
N SER A 712 20.75 24.62 0.02
CA SER A 712 21.61 23.60 0.63
C SER A 712 23.04 23.68 0.08
N ASP A 713 24.02 23.67 0.98
CA ASP A 713 25.43 23.66 0.61
C ASP A 713 25.90 22.22 0.34
N PRO A 714 26.33 21.89 -0.89
CA PRO A 714 26.78 20.55 -1.24
C PRO A 714 28.20 20.24 -0.73
N ASN A 715 28.95 21.24 -0.24
CA ASN A 715 30.31 21.11 0.23
C ASN A 715 30.53 21.86 1.56
N PRO A 716 29.95 21.44 2.69
CA PRO A 716 30.09 22.16 3.96
C PRO A 716 31.52 22.24 4.54
N SER A 717 32.53 21.69 3.86
CA SER A 717 33.93 21.72 4.29
C SER A 717 34.65 23.03 3.95
N ASN A 718 34.16 23.82 3.01
CA ASN A 718 34.70 25.15 2.67
C ASN A 718 33.86 26.32 3.25
N ASP A 719 32.83 26.00 4.05
CA ASP A 719 31.96 26.98 4.73
C ASP A 719 32.62 27.67 5.92
N GLN A 720 33.87 27.32 6.28
CA GLN A 720 34.60 27.95 7.37
C GLN A 720 36.09 28.05 7.08
N ASP A 721 36.72 29.09 7.62
CA ASP A 721 38.17 29.23 7.63
C ASP A 721 38.64 29.85 8.95
N SER A 722 39.84 29.48 9.40
CA SER A 722 40.42 29.94 10.65
C SER A 722 41.86 30.40 10.42
N LEU A 723 42.17 31.60 10.90
CA LEU A 723 43.51 32.15 10.87
C LEU A 723 44.09 32.21 12.29
N VAL A 724 45.34 31.78 12.42
CA VAL A 724 46.09 31.89 13.67
C VAL A 724 46.94 33.15 13.64
N VAL A 725 46.78 33.99 14.66
CA VAL A 725 47.72 35.06 14.99
C VAL A 725 48.63 34.53 16.11
N PRO A 726 49.93 34.32 15.85
CA PRO A 726 50.84 33.78 16.84
C PRO A 726 51.13 34.80 17.95
N GLU A 727 51.53 34.32 19.13
CA GLU A 727 52.21 35.16 20.13
C GLU A 727 53.64 35.46 19.67
N GLU A 728 54.18 36.59 20.11
CA GLU A 728 55.54 37.04 19.83
C GLU A 728 56.50 36.77 21.01
N PHE A 729 57.75 36.44 20.67
CA PHE A 729 58.82 36.14 21.63
C PHE A 729 60.09 36.99 21.37
N ALA A 730 60.67 37.48 22.46
CA ALA A 730 62.01 38.08 22.47
C ALA A 730 62.97 37.23 23.34
N ASP A 731 64.27 37.53 23.30
CA ASP A 731 65.32 36.97 24.19
C ASP A 731 66.27 38.13 24.53
N LEU A 732 66.18 38.71 25.72
CA LEU A 732 66.81 39.96 26.13
C LEU A 732 68.03 39.70 27.01
N ALA A 733 69.19 39.48 26.39
CA ALA A 733 70.44 39.30 27.11
C ALA A 733 71.03 40.61 27.64
N VAL A 734 71.47 40.59 28.90
CA VAL A 734 72.23 41.69 29.52
C VAL A 734 73.67 41.26 29.77
N THR A 735 74.63 42.13 29.46
CA THR A 735 76.01 42.00 29.93
C THR A 735 76.47 43.29 30.61
N LYS A 736 77.33 43.15 31.62
CA LYS A 736 77.81 44.24 32.46
C LYS A 736 79.31 44.17 32.65
N THR A 737 79.99 45.26 32.37
CA THR A 737 81.43 45.40 32.57
C THR A 737 81.77 46.71 33.28
N SER A 738 83.02 46.88 33.70
CA SER A 738 83.54 48.17 34.16
C SER A 738 84.84 48.56 33.44
N ASP A 739 85.03 49.86 33.23
CA ASP A 739 86.28 50.43 32.72
C ASP A 739 86.73 51.64 33.57
N PRO A 740 87.91 51.59 34.22
CA PRO A 740 88.81 50.43 34.30
C PRO A 740 88.18 49.26 35.06
N ALA A 741 88.61 48.03 34.76
CA ALA A 741 88.15 46.81 35.44
C ALA A 741 88.52 46.74 36.94
N LYS A 742 89.52 47.53 37.36
CA LYS A 742 90.01 47.61 38.76
C LYS A 742 90.27 49.06 39.18
N PRO A 743 89.23 49.87 39.38
CA PRO A 743 89.40 51.24 39.84
C PRO A 743 89.96 51.26 41.27
N THR A 744 90.84 52.21 41.56
CA THR A 744 91.30 52.48 42.93
C THR A 744 90.28 53.35 43.68
N VAL A 745 90.29 53.31 45.01
CA VAL A 745 89.42 54.18 45.83
C VAL A 745 89.65 55.66 45.49
N GLY A 746 88.56 56.38 45.19
CA GLY A 746 88.54 57.77 44.73
C GLY A 746 88.67 57.95 43.21
N GLN A 747 88.87 56.87 42.45
CA GLN A 747 88.95 56.92 40.99
C GLN A 747 87.56 56.88 40.36
N THR A 748 87.40 57.64 39.27
CA THR A 748 86.23 57.57 38.40
C THR A 748 86.33 56.38 37.46
N PHE A 749 85.23 55.65 37.29
CA PHE A 749 85.11 54.52 36.37
C PHE A 749 83.70 54.50 35.77
N SER A 750 83.52 53.74 34.70
CA SER A 750 82.22 53.52 34.07
C SER A 750 81.76 52.09 34.29
N TYR A 751 80.49 51.90 34.64
CA TYR A 751 79.77 50.66 34.34
C TYR A 751 79.24 50.75 32.92
N ILE A 752 79.46 49.71 32.12
CA ILE A 752 78.94 49.59 30.76
C ILE A 752 77.98 48.41 30.76
N ILE A 753 76.69 48.70 30.57
CA ILE A 753 75.62 47.72 30.43
C ILE A 753 75.27 47.61 28.95
N GLU A 754 75.28 46.41 28.39
CA GLU A 754 74.81 46.11 27.04
C GLU A 754 73.55 45.25 27.13
N LEU A 755 72.46 45.69 26.51
CA LEU A 755 71.20 44.97 26.35
C LEU A 755 71.06 44.55 24.89
N LYS A 756 70.79 43.27 24.64
CA LYS A 756 70.67 42.72 23.29
C LYS A 756 69.42 41.86 23.15
N ASN A 757 68.67 42.07 22.07
CA ASN A 757 67.56 41.18 21.71
C ASN A 757 68.09 40.08 20.77
N LEU A 758 68.27 38.88 21.29
CA LEU A 758 68.66 37.66 20.58
C LEU A 758 67.46 36.89 20.00
N GLY A 759 66.25 37.31 20.34
CA GLY A 759 65.00 36.62 20.00
C GLY A 759 64.54 36.90 18.57
N PRO A 760 63.53 36.17 18.07
CA PRO A 760 63.03 36.31 16.72
C PRO A 760 62.26 37.63 16.49
N ASP A 761 61.56 38.14 17.51
CA ASP A 761 60.66 39.27 17.37
C ASP A 761 61.23 40.55 18.00
N THR A 762 60.69 41.71 17.61
CA THR A 762 61.10 43.00 18.18
C THR A 762 60.57 43.12 19.60
N ALA A 763 61.42 43.49 20.56
CA ALA A 763 60.97 43.75 21.92
C ALA A 763 60.55 45.21 22.07
N THR A 764 59.37 45.47 22.63
CA THR A 764 58.87 46.82 22.95
C THR A 764 58.73 47.04 24.44
N ASN A 765 58.78 48.31 24.85
CA ASN A 765 58.66 48.76 26.23
C ASN A 765 59.61 48.04 27.21
N VAL A 766 60.83 47.75 26.77
CA VAL A 766 61.82 47.04 27.59
C VAL A 766 62.28 47.92 28.75
N THR A 767 62.37 47.34 29.94
CA THR A 767 62.88 47.98 31.15
C THR A 767 64.03 47.16 31.72
N VAL A 768 65.13 47.82 32.10
CA VAL A 768 66.28 47.20 32.79
C VAL A 768 66.49 47.94 34.11
N THR A 769 66.59 47.19 35.20
CA THR A 769 66.93 47.71 36.52
C THR A 769 68.44 47.69 36.74
N GLU A 770 68.98 48.83 37.17
CA GLU A 770 70.39 49.06 37.43
C GLU A 770 70.51 50.08 38.56
N GLN A 771 70.82 49.59 39.76
CA GLN A 771 70.87 50.39 40.98
C GLN A 771 72.28 50.38 41.56
N LEU A 772 72.89 51.57 41.65
CA LEU A 772 74.24 51.67 42.17
C LEU A 772 74.30 51.27 43.66
N PRO A 773 75.20 50.35 44.03
CA PRO A 773 75.33 49.87 45.41
C PRO A 773 76.03 50.90 46.30
N VAL A 774 75.90 50.72 47.62
CA VAL A 774 76.64 51.51 48.62
C VAL A 774 78.15 51.34 48.40
N GLY A 775 78.89 52.45 48.43
CA GLY A 775 80.34 52.47 48.16
C GLY A 775 80.70 52.91 46.74
N VAL A 776 79.70 53.28 45.93
CA VAL A 776 79.88 53.92 44.62
C VAL A 776 79.02 55.19 44.54
N THR A 777 79.61 56.31 44.14
CA THR A 777 78.90 57.59 43.96
C THR A 777 78.65 57.87 42.48
N TYR A 778 77.37 57.99 42.11
CA TYR A 778 76.93 58.36 40.75
C TYR A 778 77.47 59.73 40.29
N GLN A 779 77.87 59.85 39.02
CA GLN A 779 78.18 61.13 38.38
C GLN A 779 77.28 61.45 37.19
N SER A 780 77.25 60.56 36.19
CA SER A 780 76.51 60.77 34.95
C SER A 780 76.11 59.45 34.31
N ASN A 781 75.16 59.48 33.38
CA ASN A 781 74.79 58.34 32.55
C ASN A 781 74.68 58.77 31.08
N GLN A 782 74.83 57.81 30.18
CA GLN A 782 74.66 58.00 28.74
C GLN A 782 74.05 56.72 28.11
N PRO A 783 72.72 56.62 27.98
CA PRO A 783 72.08 55.56 27.20
C PRO A 783 72.19 55.82 25.70
N SER A 784 72.37 54.77 24.89
CA SER A 784 72.33 54.85 23.42
C SER A 784 70.90 54.81 22.86
N VAL A 785 69.96 54.22 23.61
CA VAL A 785 68.52 54.17 23.31
C VAL A 785 67.74 54.43 24.60
N GLY A 786 66.65 55.20 24.50
CA GLY A 786 65.74 55.43 25.61
C GLY A 786 66.29 56.37 26.69
N THR A 787 65.90 56.15 27.95
CA THR A 787 66.23 57.04 29.09
C THR A 787 66.53 56.26 30.35
N PHE A 788 67.57 56.66 31.10
CA PHE A 788 67.89 56.12 32.42
C PHE A 788 67.61 57.14 33.53
N ASP A 789 66.85 56.72 34.54
CA ASP A 789 66.59 57.50 35.74
C ASP A 789 67.43 56.97 36.91
N ASN A 790 68.40 57.76 37.38
CA ASN A 790 69.29 57.34 38.47
C ASN A 790 68.61 57.24 39.85
N GLN A 791 67.43 57.84 40.03
CA GLN A 791 66.74 57.81 41.32
C GLN A 791 65.99 56.51 41.50
N THR A 792 65.37 56.04 40.40
CA THR A 792 64.62 54.78 40.35
C THR A 792 65.47 53.61 39.84
N GLY A 793 66.63 53.88 39.23
CA GLY A 793 67.52 52.89 38.65
C GLY A 793 66.92 52.17 37.45
N ILE A 794 65.94 52.77 36.78
CA ILE A 794 65.26 52.15 35.65
C ILE A 794 65.81 52.74 34.35
N TRP A 795 66.24 51.86 33.45
CA TRP A 795 66.54 52.16 32.07
C TRP A 795 65.37 51.71 31.20
N SER A 796 64.66 52.66 30.59
CA SER A 796 63.53 52.38 29.70
C SER A 796 63.96 52.46 28.25
N VAL A 797 63.80 51.36 27.51
CA VAL A 797 64.14 51.19 26.09
C VAL A 797 62.84 50.96 25.30
N PRO A 798 62.34 51.96 24.54
CA PRO A 798 61.01 51.88 23.92
C PRO A 798 60.85 50.73 22.90
N THR A 799 61.89 50.45 22.13
CA THR A 799 61.91 49.34 21.16
C THR A 799 63.34 48.86 20.95
N LEU A 800 63.49 47.56 20.80
CA LEU A 800 64.74 46.88 20.47
C LEU A 800 64.46 45.83 19.41
N ALA A 801 64.75 46.18 18.15
CA ALA A 801 64.55 45.30 17.00
C ALA A 801 65.26 43.94 17.17
N GLN A 802 64.82 42.93 16.42
CA GLN A 802 65.49 41.64 16.31
C GLN A 802 67.01 41.82 16.08
N ASN A 803 67.84 41.12 16.87
CA ASN A 803 69.31 41.24 16.88
C ASN A 803 69.85 42.64 17.24
N GLY A 804 68.99 43.55 17.70
CA GLY A 804 69.34 44.91 18.10
C GLY A 804 70.16 44.93 19.38
N THR A 805 70.94 45.99 19.55
CA THR A 805 71.77 46.22 20.74
C THR A 805 71.61 47.65 21.23
N ALA A 806 71.37 47.81 22.53
CA ALA A 806 71.35 49.08 23.24
C ALA A 806 72.41 49.05 24.35
N THR A 807 72.97 50.20 24.71
CA THR A 807 74.02 50.30 25.73
C THR A 807 73.71 51.44 26.70
N LEU A 808 74.02 51.24 27.98
CA LEU A 808 73.95 52.25 29.02
C LEU A 808 75.32 52.36 29.71
N GLU A 809 75.95 53.52 29.58
CA GLU A 809 77.17 53.85 30.33
C GLU A 809 76.79 54.66 31.59
N ILE A 810 77.24 54.22 32.77
CA ILE A 810 77.09 54.95 34.04
C ILE A 810 78.46 55.26 34.61
N VAL A 811 78.80 56.55 34.66
CA VAL A 811 80.04 57.05 35.25
C VAL A 811 79.84 57.25 36.75
N ALA A 812 80.74 56.69 37.55
CA ALA A 812 80.71 56.76 39.00
C ALA A 812 82.11 56.84 39.62
N THR A 813 82.19 57.17 40.91
CA THR A 813 83.42 57.14 41.72
C THR A 813 83.39 55.97 42.70
N LEU A 814 84.48 55.22 42.83
CA LEU A 814 84.60 54.18 43.86
C LEU A 814 84.96 54.79 45.21
N ASP A 815 84.12 54.64 46.23
CA ASP A 815 84.30 55.28 47.54
C ASP A 815 84.92 54.36 48.61
N THR A 816 85.03 53.06 48.33
CA THR A 816 85.45 52.03 49.30
C THR A 816 86.48 51.05 48.73
N PRO A 817 87.45 50.57 49.54
CA PRO A 817 88.35 49.49 49.14
C PRO A 817 87.70 48.10 49.23
N ASN A 818 86.48 47.99 49.78
CA ASN A 818 85.78 46.72 49.84
C ASN A 818 85.29 46.29 48.45
N ILE A 819 85.01 45.00 48.29
CA ILE A 819 84.36 44.49 47.08
C ILE A 819 82.97 45.12 46.99
N VAL A 820 82.68 45.72 45.84
CA VAL A 820 81.36 46.26 45.50
C VAL A 820 80.77 45.41 44.39
N THR A 821 79.63 44.78 44.66
CA THR A 821 78.88 43.97 43.70
C THR A 821 77.72 44.80 43.15
N ASN A 822 77.59 44.87 41.83
CA ASN A 822 76.53 45.60 41.15
C ASN A 822 75.90 44.75 40.04
N SER A 823 74.58 44.78 39.89
CA SER A 823 73.85 43.97 38.90
C SER A 823 72.89 44.80 38.07
N ALA A 824 72.85 44.49 36.77
CA ALA A 824 71.83 44.96 35.84
C ALA A 824 70.91 43.78 35.50
N GLU A 825 69.60 44.02 35.42
CA GLU A 825 68.59 42.96 35.21
C GLU A 825 67.41 43.47 34.38
N VAL A 826 67.02 42.76 33.32
CA VAL A 826 65.77 43.04 32.59
C VAL A 826 64.59 42.83 33.54
N SER A 827 63.76 43.86 33.69
CA SER A 827 62.62 43.87 34.61
C SER A 827 61.25 43.79 33.93
N GLY A 828 61.19 43.87 32.60
CA GLY A 828 59.97 43.68 31.82
C GLY A 828 60.06 44.13 30.37
N SER A 829 59.20 43.57 29.53
CA SER A 829 58.98 43.85 28.09
C SER A 829 57.55 43.46 27.71
N ASP A 830 57.05 43.90 26.55
CA ASP A 830 55.73 43.47 26.05
C ASP A 830 55.77 42.05 25.48
N GLN A 831 56.83 41.72 24.73
CA GLN A 831 57.09 40.36 24.25
C GLN A 831 57.60 39.49 25.38
N THR A 832 57.17 38.22 25.39
CA THR A 832 57.63 37.24 26.37
C THR A 832 59.10 36.93 26.13
N ASP A 833 59.93 37.06 27.16
CA ASP A 833 61.31 36.59 27.13
C ASP A 833 61.34 35.06 27.28
N ASN A 834 61.91 34.37 26.29
CA ASN A 834 61.98 32.91 26.30
C ASN A 834 63.26 32.34 26.95
N ASN A 835 64.19 33.18 27.39
CA ASN A 835 65.46 32.78 27.99
C ASN A 835 65.87 33.69 29.16
N PRO A 836 65.13 33.67 30.28
CA PRO A 836 65.37 34.58 31.41
C PRO A 836 66.72 34.37 32.12
N ASP A 837 67.47 33.32 31.80
CA ASP A 837 68.77 33.02 32.42
C ASP A 837 69.86 34.03 32.01
N ASN A 838 69.67 34.78 30.93
CA ASN A 838 70.62 35.79 30.43
C ASN A 838 70.18 37.24 30.68
N ASP A 839 69.04 37.45 31.33
CA ASP A 839 68.46 38.77 31.62
C ASP A 839 69.25 39.57 32.66
N ARG A 840 70.18 38.92 33.36
CA ARG A 840 70.91 39.49 34.49
C ARG A 840 72.41 39.25 34.39
N ASP A 841 73.18 40.32 34.56
CA ASP A 841 74.63 40.22 34.74
C ASP A 841 75.11 41.00 35.96
N THR A 842 76.07 40.43 36.68
CA THR A 842 76.61 40.96 37.92
C THR A 842 78.11 41.17 37.80
N TYR A 843 78.56 42.38 38.10
CA TYR A 843 79.97 42.74 38.07
C TYR A 843 80.47 43.10 39.46
N GLU A 844 81.63 42.54 39.84
CA GLU A 844 82.30 42.81 41.11
C GLU A 844 83.54 43.68 40.90
N ILE A 845 83.59 44.77 41.65
CA ILE A 845 84.74 45.68 41.67
C ILE A 845 85.48 45.50 42.98
N GLU A 846 86.74 45.08 42.91
CA GLU A 846 87.66 45.07 44.05
C GLU A 846 88.47 46.38 44.10
N GLY A 847 88.26 47.19 45.13
CA GLY A 847 89.02 48.42 45.32
C GLY A 847 90.43 48.17 45.85
N SER A 848 91.46 48.39 45.03
CA SER A 848 92.87 48.29 45.50
C SER A 848 93.34 49.58 46.19
N THR A 849 94.03 49.46 47.33
CA THR A 849 94.90 50.51 47.87
C THR A 849 96.33 50.31 47.34
N SER A 850 97.09 51.38 47.11
CA SER A 850 98.41 51.31 46.46
C SER A 850 99.51 50.86 47.43
N GLY A 851 99.98 49.60 47.34
CA GLY A 851 101.20 49.15 48.04
C GLY A 851 101.42 47.63 48.06
N GLY A 852 102.60 47.16 47.62
CA GLY A 852 102.94 45.76 47.34
C GLY A 852 103.11 44.82 48.54
N GLU A 853 102.92 43.53 48.26
CA GLU A 853 102.77 42.41 49.20
C GLU A 853 104.03 42.01 50.00
N THR A 854 103.83 41.71 51.28
CA THR A 854 104.74 40.88 52.11
C THR A 854 103.89 39.89 52.92
N SER A 855 103.63 38.71 52.37
CA SER A 855 102.91 37.63 53.06
C SER A 855 103.44 36.25 52.66
N PRO A 856 103.35 35.24 53.56
CA PRO A 856 103.62 33.85 53.21
C PRO A 856 102.73 33.43 52.01
N ARG A 857 103.34 32.79 51.02
CA ARG A 857 102.66 32.40 49.78
C ARG A 857 102.67 30.89 49.63
N LEU A 858 101.46 30.32 49.70
CA LEU A 858 101.18 28.92 49.45
C LEU A 858 100.35 28.83 48.17
N ARG A 859 100.82 28.06 47.21
CA ARG A 859 100.10 27.72 45.97
C ARG A 859 99.71 26.25 46.02
N LEU A 860 98.47 25.95 45.66
CA LEU A 860 97.92 24.61 45.63
C LEU A 860 97.49 24.28 44.21
N VAL A 861 97.87 23.09 43.72
CA VAL A 861 97.44 22.58 42.43
C VAL A 861 96.80 21.22 42.63
N LYS A 862 95.50 21.11 42.38
CA LYS A 862 94.76 19.83 42.32
C LYS A 862 94.55 19.45 40.86
N ARG A 863 94.90 18.21 40.48
CA ARG A 863 94.66 17.71 39.11
C ARG A 863 94.16 16.27 39.13
N ILE A 864 93.38 15.91 38.12
CA ILE A 864 93.08 14.50 37.81
C ILE A 864 94.33 13.88 37.18
N THR A 865 94.76 12.76 37.73
CA THR A 865 95.96 12.02 37.29
C THR A 865 95.64 10.67 36.68
N SER A 866 94.47 10.10 36.96
CA SER A 866 93.98 8.88 36.34
C SER A 866 92.46 8.83 36.42
N ILE A 867 91.84 8.23 35.41
CA ILE A 867 90.43 7.86 35.44
C ILE A 867 90.35 6.41 34.96
N THR A 868 89.77 5.54 35.78
CA THR A 868 89.65 4.11 35.48
C THR A 868 88.20 3.65 35.51
N ARG A 869 87.80 2.89 34.50
CA ARG A 869 86.52 2.17 34.45
C ARG A 869 86.79 0.69 34.65
N SER A 870 86.33 0.12 35.76
CA SER A 870 86.62 -1.27 36.14
C SER A 870 88.14 -1.59 36.12
N ASP A 871 88.94 -0.80 36.85
CA ASP A 871 90.40 -0.90 36.95
C ASP A 871 91.20 -0.71 35.65
N ARG A 872 90.55 -0.25 34.57
CA ARG A 872 91.22 0.05 33.28
C ARG A 872 91.18 1.53 32.95
N PRO A 873 92.32 2.15 32.58
CA PRO A 873 92.33 3.56 32.17
C PRO A 873 91.38 3.81 31.00
N ILE A 874 90.60 4.90 31.07
CA ILE A 874 89.74 5.31 29.95
C ILE A 874 90.63 5.80 28.78
N PRO A 875 90.48 5.27 27.55
CA PRO A 875 91.29 5.68 26.41
C PRO A 875 91.03 7.14 25.98
N GLY A 876 92.06 7.84 25.49
CA GLY A 876 91.89 9.11 24.77
C GLY A 876 92.15 10.38 25.57
N VAL A 877 92.49 10.30 26.86
CA VAL A 877 92.90 11.47 27.67
C VAL A 877 94.38 11.36 28.04
N ASN A 878 95.19 12.33 27.60
CA ASN A 878 96.62 12.35 27.90
C ASN A 878 96.90 13.17 29.17
N PHE A 879 96.96 12.50 30.32
CA PHE A 879 97.27 13.11 31.62
C PHE A 879 98.74 13.59 31.76
N ASN A 880 99.60 13.33 30.77
CA ASN A 880 101.02 13.71 30.78
C ASN A 880 101.31 15.04 30.06
N ARG A 881 100.29 15.76 29.57
CA ARG A 881 100.47 17.15 29.10
C ARG A 881 100.57 18.10 30.31
N PHE A 882 101.72 18.05 30.97
CA PHE A 882 102.13 18.95 32.03
C PHE A 882 103.51 19.51 31.66
N PHE A 883 103.81 20.75 32.07
CA PHE A 883 105.18 21.25 32.05
C PHE A 883 105.92 20.63 33.24
N ASP A 884 106.43 19.42 33.02
CA ASP A 884 107.45 18.80 33.86
C ASP A 884 108.80 19.33 33.36
N ASP A 885 109.65 19.90 34.22
CA ASP A 885 111.08 20.01 33.91
C ASP A 885 111.72 18.67 34.30
N PRO A 886 112.00 17.77 33.34
CA PRO A 886 112.53 16.45 33.66
C PRO A 886 113.93 16.47 34.30
N ASN A 887 114.51 17.65 34.55
CA ASN A 887 115.78 17.85 35.24
C ASN A 887 115.62 18.43 36.67
N ASP A 888 114.41 18.74 37.14
CA ASP A 888 114.15 19.21 38.51
C ASP A 888 113.30 18.19 39.27
N GLU A 889 113.86 17.59 40.33
CA GLU A 889 113.17 16.58 41.12
C GLU A 889 112.11 17.18 42.07
N ASN A 890 111.98 18.52 42.20
CA ASN A 890 111.05 19.15 43.14
C ASN A 890 110.24 20.36 42.62
N ASP A 891 110.20 20.59 41.30
CA ASP A 891 109.34 21.57 40.61
C ASP A 891 109.22 22.94 41.31
N ASN A 892 110.34 23.49 41.80
CA ASN A 892 110.31 24.65 42.71
C ASN A 892 110.26 26.02 42.00
N VAL A 893 110.20 26.06 40.66
CA VAL A 893 110.11 27.31 39.88
C VAL A 893 109.04 27.21 38.79
N PHE A 894 107.99 28.04 38.90
CA PHE A 894 107.02 28.27 37.82
C PHE A 894 107.30 29.59 37.10
N PRO A 895 107.02 29.70 35.78
CA PRO A 895 107.05 30.99 35.09
C PRO A 895 106.06 31.97 35.72
N ALA A 896 106.51 33.17 36.07
CA ALA A 896 105.75 34.15 36.86
C ALA A 896 104.37 34.57 36.29
N ASN A 897 104.08 34.24 35.02
CA ASN A 897 102.89 34.66 34.28
C ASN A 897 102.03 33.51 33.73
N GLN A 898 102.23 32.26 34.17
CA GLN A 898 101.36 31.14 33.77
C GLN A 898 100.72 30.49 35.00
N ARG A 899 99.39 30.36 35.00
CA ARG A 899 98.67 29.54 35.96
C ARG A 899 98.81 28.07 35.55
N PRO A 900 99.04 27.13 36.48
CA PRO A 900 98.95 25.71 36.17
C PRO A 900 97.56 25.41 35.57
N VAL A 901 97.52 24.89 34.34
CA VAL A 901 96.26 24.52 33.68
C VAL A 901 96.07 23.01 33.88
N GLY A 902 95.06 22.64 34.65
CA GLY A 902 94.55 21.27 34.70
C GLY A 902 93.61 21.00 33.53
N ILE A 903 93.26 19.73 33.30
CA ILE A 903 92.20 19.38 32.35
C ILE A 903 90.85 19.81 32.95
N THR A 904 90.21 20.82 32.37
CA THR A 904 88.87 21.31 32.79
C THR A 904 87.72 20.59 32.07
N GLN A 905 88.02 19.86 30.99
CA GLN A 905 87.06 19.11 30.20
C GLN A 905 87.77 17.90 29.55
N LEU A 906 87.14 16.72 29.55
CA LEU A 906 87.70 15.53 28.91
C LEU A 906 87.78 15.74 27.39
N GLU A 907 88.99 15.74 26.83
CA GLU A 907 89.23 16.07 25.41
C GLU A 907 88.60 15.06 24.42
N SER A 908 88.22 13.86 24.88
CA SER A 908 87.64 12.79 24.03
C SER A 908 86.11 12.86 23.88
N GLY A 909 85.41 13.74 24.59
CA GLY A 909 83.93 13.80 24.56
C GLY A 909 83.22 12.63 25.28
N GLU A 910 83.95 11.76 25.98
CA GLU A 910 83.39 10.71 26.85
C GLU A 910 82.91 11.34 28.17
N SER A 911 81.69 11.01 28.60
CA SER A 911 81.17 11.39 29.93
C SER A 911 81.53 10.34 30.98
N LEU A 912 81.76 10.79 32.22
CA LEU A 912 81.95 9.88 33.36
C LEU A 912 80.68 9.08 33.63
N GLU A 913 80.83 7.79 33.91
CA GLU A 913 79.73 6.87 34.23
C GLU A 913 79.74 6.52 35.72
N SER A 914 78.59 6.04 36.23
CA SER A 914 78.51 5.53 37.60
C SER A 914 79.42 4.31 37.75
N GLY A 915 80.35 4.37 38.71
CA GLY A 915 81.35 3.32 38.94
C GLY A 915 82.73 3.61 38.34
N ASP A 916 82.91 4.72 37.64
CA ASP A 916 84.24 5.22 37.27
C ASP A 916 84.99 5.72 38.51
N GLU A 917 86.27 5.36 38.64
CA GLU A 917 87.14 5.85 39.70
C GLU A 917 88.02 6.99 39.17
N VAL A 918 87.99 8.13 39.86
CA VAL A 918 88.77 9.32 39.51
C VAL A 918 89.86 9.53 40.55
N GLN A 919 91.12 9.46 40.12
CA GLN A 919 92.28 9.71 40.96
C GLN A 919 92.77 11.14 40.78
N TYR A 920 92.94 11.86 41.89
CA TYR A 920 93.56 13.19 41.91
C TYR A 920 94.94 13.16 42.55
N THR A 921 95.81 14.06 42.11
CA THR A 921 97.05 14.41 42.81
C THR A 921 97.01 15.90 43.18
N ILE A 922 97.37 16.21 44.42
CA ILE A 922 97.43 17.58 44.95
C ILE A 922 98.89 17.92 45.23
N TYR A 923 99.36 19.00 44.62
CA TYR A 923 100.69 19.57 44.83
C TYR A 923 100.58 20.82 45.71
N PHE A 924 101.53 20.97 46.62
CA PHE A 924 101.71 22.15 47.46
C PHE A 924 103.04 22.79 47.12
N LEU A 925 103.01 24.07 46.76
CA LEU A 925 104.21 24.88 46.57
C LEU A 925 104.19 26.03 47.57
N SER A 926 105.16 26.04 48.47
CA SER A 926 105.42 27.18 49.35
C SER A 926 106.56 28.01 48.74
N ASP A 927 106.23 29.03 47.95
CA ASP A 927 107.19 29.90 47.25
C ASP A 927 107.29 31.31 47.87
N GLY A 928 106.74 31.48 49.08
CA GLY A 928 106.90 32.69 49.89
C GLY A 928 108.26 32.76 50.60
N ASN A 929 108.65 33.98 50.98
CA ASN A 929 109.90 34.26 51.71
C ASN A 929 109.78 34.10 53.24
N GLN A 930 108.70 33.48 53.74
CA GLN A 930 108.47 33.10 55.13
C GLN A 930 107.82 31.70 55.16
N PRO A 931 108.11 30.85 56.17
CA PRO A 931 107.48 29.54 56.30
C PRO A 931 105.96 29.63 56.44
N VAL A 932 105.24 28.69 55.81
CA VAL A 932 103.79 28.53 55.99
C VAL A 932 103.56 27.48 57.08
N THR A 933 102.95 27.87 58.20
CA THR A 933 102.67 26.96 59.33
C THR A 933 101.17 26.79 59.55
N ASN A 934 100.74 25.63 60.09
CA ASN A 934 99.33 25.32 60.40
C ASN A 934 98.38 25.29 59.19
N VAL A 935 98.85 24.79 58.04
CA VAL A 935 98.03 24.66 56.84
C VAL A 935 96.96 23.58 57.06
N ARG A 936 95.70 23.93 56.79
CA ARG A 936 94.56 23.01 56.71
C ARG A 936 94.01 23.04 55.30
N VAL A 937 93.80 21.87 54.73
CA VAL A 937 93.25 21.70 53.39
C VAL A 937 91.95 20.92 53.51
N CYS A 938 90.89 21.47 52.93
CA CYS A 938 89.59 20.80 52.78
C CYS A 938 89.28 20.71 51.29
N ASP A 939 88.89 19.52 50.85
CA ASP A 939 88.53 19.27 49.46
C ASP A 939 87.17 18.56 49.41
N PRO A 940 86.07 19.30 49.19
CA PRO A 940 84.75 18.68 49.03
C PRO A 940 84.71 17.89 47.72
N ILE A 941 84.24 16.65 47.79
CA ILE A 941 83.98 15.85 46.59
C ILE A 941 82.66 16.35 45.94
N PRO A 942 82.53 16.28 44.60
CA PRO A 942 81.31 16.69 43.91
C PRO A 942 80.07 15.90 44.36
N GLU A 943 78.90 16.53 44.31
CA GLU A 943 77.61 15.89 44.57
C GLU A 943 77.39 14.70 43.62
N GLY A 944 76.90 13.58 44.14
CA GLY A 944 76.74 12.34 43.36
C GLY A 944 77.99 11.45 43.24
N THR A 945 79.12 11.84 43.86
CA THR A 945 80.32 10.99 43.97
C THR A 945 80.50 10.44 45.38
N SER A 946 81.29 9.39 45.54
CA SER A 946 81.65 8.82 46.85
C SER A 946 83.17 8.70 46.96
N PHE A 947 83.72 9.16 48.08
CA PHE A 947 85.15 9.01 48.37
C PHE A 947 85.47 7.53 48.63
N ILE A 948 86.48 6.98 47.94
CA ILE A 948 86.92 5.60 48.17
C ILE A 948 87.81 5.56 49.41
N PRO A 949 87.42 4.90 50.51
CA PRO A 949 88.20 4.89 51.74
C PRO A 949 89.60 4.27 51.51
N ASN A 950 90.62 4.83 52.14
CA ASN A 950 92.01 4.34 52.09
C ASN A 950 92.69 4.38 50.68
N SER A 951 92.13 5.15 49.74
CA SER A 951 92.64 5.27 48.36
C SER A 951 93.80 6.27 48.17
N PHE A 952 94.47 6.68 49.26
CA PHE A 952 95.61 7.59 49.20
C PHE A 952 96.88 6.85 48.75
N GLY A 953 97.57 7.39 47.75
CA GLY A 953 98.89 6.89 47.34
C GLY A 953 99.96 7.18 48.39
N SER A 954 101.06 6.41 48.40
CA SER A 954 102.23 6.69 49.23
C SER A 954 102.92 7.97 48.75
N GLY A 955 102.61 9.10 49.39
CA GLY A 955 103.24 10.40 49.16
C GLY A 955 104.09 10.85 50.35
N GLN A 956 105.13 11.65 50.09
CA GLN A 956 106.04 12.17 51.10
C GLN A 956 105.45 13.45 51.76
N GLY A 957 105.52 13.57 53.10
CA GLY A 957 105.47 14.87 53.79
C GLY A 957 104.15 15.35 54.43
N ILE A 958 103.07 14.55 54.53
CA ILE A 958 101.79 15.02 55.10
C ILE A 958 101.23 14.03 56.14
N LEU A 959 100.77 14.54 57.30
CA LEU A 959 99.99 13.75 58.28
C LEU A 959 98.56 13.57 57.76
N VAL A 960 98.11 12.31 57.64
CA VAL A 960 96.72 11.99 57.30
C VAL A 960 95.95 11.74 58.59
N ASN A 961 94.91 12.55 58.82
CA ASN A 961 93.95 12.36 59.90
C ASN A 961 92.71 11.65 59.35
N GLN A 962 92.47 10.41 59.80
CA GLN A 962 91.30 9.62 59.43
C GLN A 962 90.50 9.29 60.68
N GLY A 963 89.26 9.78 60.77
CA GLY A 963 88.39 9.52 61.93
C GLY A 963 88.95 10.02 63.27
N GLY A 964 89.83 11.03 63.25
CA GLY A 964 90.47 11.57 64.44
C GLY A 964 91.82 10.95 64.81
N GLU A 965 92.29 9.90 64.12
CA GLU A 965 93.61 9.33 64.33
C GLU A 965 94.63 9.78 63.27
N ASP A 966 95.78 10.28 63.72
CA ASP A 966 96.89 10.73 62.88
C ASP A 966 97.81 9.54 62.54
N THR A 967 97.99 9.22 61.25
CA THR A 967 98.95 8.19 60.79
C THR A 967 100.22 8.85 60.23
N THR A 968 101.39 8.46 60.73
CA THR A 968 102.69 9.05 60.34
C THR A 968 103.30 8.35 59.11
N GLN A 969 103.58 9.11 58.05
CA GLN A 969 104.40 8.69 56.90
C GLN A 969 105.65 9.61 56.89
N THR A 970 106.82 9.08 57.23
CA THR A 970 108.00 9.89 57.62
C THR A 970 108.84 10.45 56.46
N ASN A 971 109.39 11.66 56.63
CA ASN A 971 110.85 11.92 56.68
C ASN A 971 111.14 13.07 57.69
N ARG A 972 112.42 13.32 58.03
CA ARG A 972 112.88 14.06 59.21
C ARG A 972 113.59 15.39 58.86
N GLY A 973 113.18 16.07 57.78
CA GLY A 973 114.02 17.05 57.05
C GLY A 973 113.76 18.56 57.17
N ASP A 974 112.51 19.05 57.16
CA ASP A 974 112.25 20.50 56.97
C ASP A 974 111.23 21.14 57.91
N GLY A 975 110.60 20.37 58.80
CA GLY A 975 109.89 20.90 59.97
C GLY A 975 108.55 21.58 59.68
N ASP A 976 107.99 21.36 58.50
CA ASP A 976 106.59 21.70 58.23
C ASP A 976 105.63 20.72 58.96
N GLN A 977 104.47 21.22 59.37
CA GLN A 977 103.48 20.45 60.14
C GLN A 977 102.11 20.52 59.47
N GLY A 978 102.05 20.15 58.19
CA GLY A 978 100.80 20.07 57.43
C GLY A 978 99.92 18.90 57.87
N ARG A 979 98.60 19.11 57.90
CA ARG A 979 97.59 18.07 58.20
C ARG A 979 96.57 17.98 57.08
N PHE A 980 96.35 16.78 56.56
CA PHE A 980 95.25 16.45 55.65
C PHE A 980 94.11 15.79 56.43
N PHE A 981 92.89 16.27 56.22
CA PHE A 981 91.69 15.69 56.82
C PHE A 981 90.91 14.97 55.71
N SER A 982 90.60 13.69 55.89
CA SER A 982 89.60 13.07 55.01
C SER A 982 88.24 13.74 55.25
N PRO A 983 87.39 13.86 54.21
CA PRO A 983 85.98 14.17 54.43
C PRO A 983 85.36 13.15 55.39
N LEU A 984 84.46 13.60 56.28
CA LEU A 984 83.62 12.71 57.09
C LEU A 984 82.43 12.21 56.29
#